data_AF-A0A2K9E0F5-F1
#
_entry.id   AF-A0A2K9E0F5-F1
#
_cell.length_a   1.000
_cell.length_b   1.000
_cell.length_c   1.000
_cell.angle_alpha   90.00
_cell.angle_beta   90.00
_cell.angle_gamma   90.00
#
_symmetry.space_group_name_H-M   'P 1'
#
loop_
_entity.id
_entity.type
_entity.pdbx_description
1 polymer ?
#
loop_
_entity_poly.entity_id
_entity_poly.type
_entity_poly.pdbx_seq_one_letter_code
_entity_poly.pdbx_strand_id
1 'polypeptide(L)'
;MNLTEEALKIIMDLGDKNIFVIKTCDFSLYYSILDELKNNTLFYVPNTEIKYRSFKELYESTDNLLIDYIYNLRTKSIILLYEQFIQIIEKIDFKIINSSIIVLNNNIERYKFLPINEEKVINKIATTDINEIQDEEIDYMLEYYDDIRVDRYGDTQRVIIDYKDKNIFENLSVEEINLVDTTRALSIQRKKYGDYVSDNSVEKCLIYLAQDLKIYINKEYYNRLQSDILLKEFYNSSYNQVCVIANPEHFDSLPMYLNAWCRIFKNIILVEYDIDTNISYEQTYDIDLLLKKYWNSNKFREYCIYDIYSNKYQVKKITQKEIIMQILSQYVKSKSGNSNEWKDIFFIASTGAGKSLLYQLPSIILNDENRITIVVSPLKALMKDQLQTMHEKGLTYATYINSDVSYSEQIERLEGIKNGKYSLIYVSPEFLQKYSSAKYLVGDRKIGLVVVDEAHCVSTWGKDFRADYGYLGDYIKRYRKEMQFPILALTATAVWGGEFDTLNEIIGYLNLMPAPIIYYTDIKRTNVDIEIKKVNVTGNYRETKIKMTIDEITKIVKEGKKAIVYFPWKSQIKDIYIRLSEDIQSKVAIYTGDTKGEEGEEIISKFKSGEYIVVLATKAFGMGIDISDIEIVYHHAIPGNLADYSQEIGRAGRNREIRGKAYTLFNQKDFQYWRILKGISRPTQWELKLIVNKLYDEFKYGKKKRLQKLLPLDTFSFVFNENEVDNTEQKIRTALFLIEKDFFKRFGWNIISVYPRDEFGNYYCTVDDGNKDEFINKYGKYVREICNIEDNIRFSRDKYYLCKDIGNILEIDLKKLWEEKYYDKNYRSIKYLFFNNKLFEDFSVIPRIYTKIELQSSKEKVLGQLEYALNIIATALQTQDKFTKNELEKSLRRVVRDDYGLDDKEIINKLLHICTTFLYMEVGSNNYSHKMIIRKRDEGNEYIYIAPRLKISLGLQNIIKIFNNRFEDGEIFEKFLVPPYIGNSIYTCETLDLAYILETMGLASFIINGGHMQYVNIVVNSVDKLATAYYKNQLLMDMRTRDDNEIKIVERFINTDKNKWDYIEDYFLGRLNI
;
A
#
# COMPACT_ATOMS: atom_id res chain seq x y z
N MET A 1 44.75 5.36 29.43
CA MET A 1 46.07 4.95 28.91
C MET A 1 46.69 6.17 28.27
N ASN A 2 47.99 6.42 28.46
CA ASN A 2 48.68 7.53 27.78
C ASN A 2 48.96 7.10 26.33
N LEU A 3 48.09 7.41 25.37
CA LEU A 3 48.38 7.27 23.93
C LEU A 3 49.72 7.92 23.56
N THR A 4 50.07 8.97 24.31
CA THR A 4 51.39 9.61 24.32
C THR A 4 52.53 8.62 24.54
N GLU A 5 52.44 7.70 25.52
CA GLU A 5 53.52 6.74 25.81
C GLU A 5 53.70 5.71 24.69
N GLU A 6 52.61 5.27 24.07
CA GLU A 6 52.66 4.27 23.00
C GLU A 6 53.19 4.89 21.70
N ALA A 7 52.76 6.11 21.38
CA ALA A 7 53.34 6.91 20.31
C ALA A 7 54.84 7.18 20.57
N LEU A 8 55.21 7.62 21.77
CA LEU A 8 56.61 7.87 22.15
C LEU A 8 57.46 6.61 22.03
N LYS A 9 56.93 5.45 22.42
CA LYS A 9 57.64 4.17 22.28
C LYS A 9 57.91 3.86 20.82
N ILE A 10 56.92 3.99 19.94
CA ILE A 10 57.10 3.76 18.49
C ILE A 10 58.10 4.77 17.91
N ILE A 11 57.99 6.05 18.27
CA ILE A 11 58.89 7.13 17.84
C ILE A 11 60.34 6.84 18.25
N MET A 12 60.55 6.39 19.50
CA MET A 12 61.88 6.07 20.02
C MET A 12 62.45 4.77 19.42
N ASP A 13 61.60 3.76 19.21
CA ASP A 13 62.00 2.44 18.66
C ASP A 13 62.40 2.54 17.17
N LEU A 14 61.73 3.39 16.39
CA LEU A 14 62.01 3.58 14.95
C LEU A 14 63.17 4.55 14.67
N GLY A 15 63.65 5.27 15.69
CA GLY A 15 64.95 5.96 15.68
C GLY A 15 65.06 7.25 14.85
N ASP A 16 66.31 7.70 14.68
CA ASP A 16 66.69 9.03 14.18
C ASP A 16 66.51 9.24 12.66
N LYS A 17 66.27 10.51 12.26
CA LYS A 17 66.12 11.02 10.89
C LYS A 17 64.84 10.61 10.17
N ASN A 18 63.77 10.37 10.93
CA ASN A 18 62.43 10.14 10.42
C ASN A 18 61.53 11.35 10.59
N ILE A 19 60.50 11.44 9.76
CA ILE A 19 59.42 12.41 9.88
C ILE A 19 58.22 11.67 10.46
N PHE A 20 57.94 11.93 11.72
CA PHE A 20 56.78 11.36 12.41
C PHE A 20 55.60 12.30 12.26
N VAL A 21 54.54 11.81 11.65
CA VAL A 21 53.30 12.56 11.44
C VAL A 21 52.24 11.98 12.35
N ILE A 22 51.75 12.78 13.30
CA ILE A 22 50.71 12.34 14.22
C ILE A 22 49.35 12.66 13.58
N LYS A 23 48.66 11.61 13.10
CA LYS A 23 47.30 11.71 12.56
C LYS A 23 46.31 11.56 13.72
N THR A 24 45.98 12.69 14.31
CA THR A 24 45.03 12.82 15.42
C THR A 24 44.25 14.12 15.29
N CYS A 25 42.95 14.03 15.55
CA CYS A 25 42.10 15.20 15.60
C CYS A 25 42.25 15.93 16.96
N ASP A 26 42.86 15.32 17.98
CA ASP A 26 43.16 15.93 19.28
C ASP A 26 44.60 16.45 19.37
N PHE A 27 44.76 17.76 19.20
CA PHE A 27 46.06 18.42 19.33
C PHE A 27 46.67 18.22 20.73
N SER A 28 45.88 17.89 21.75
CA SER A 28 46.41 17.62 23.10
C SER A 28 47.37 16.42 23.14
N LEU A 29 47.12 15.38 22.33
CA LEU A 29 48.02 14.23 22.17
C LEU A 29 49.33 14.67 21.52
N TYR A 30 49.24 15.43 20.43
CA TYR A 30 50.40 16.00 19.75
C TYR A 30 51.26 16.86 20.70
N TYR A 31 50.65 17.80 21.43
CA TYR A 31 51.38 18.65 22.38
C TYR A 31 52.00 17.84 23.51
N SER A 32 51.33 16.80 24.00
CA SER A 32 51.89 15.94 25.05
C SER A 32 53.13 15.18 24.57
N ILE A 33 53.12 14.70 23.32
CA ILE A 33 54.30 14.05 22.68
C ILE A 33 55.43 15.07 22.54
N LEU A 34 55.13 16.29 22.07
CA LEU A 34 56.13 17.36 21.95
C LEU A 34 56.73 17.74 23.31
N ASP A 35 55.92 17.87 24.36
CA ASP A 35 56.37 18.26 25.70
C ASP A 35 57.35 17.24 26.31
N GLU A 36 57.11 15.94 26.09
CA GLU A 36 58.01 14.86 26.52
C GLU A 36 59.31 14.83 25.70
N LEU A 37 59.26 15.21 24.42
CA LEU A 37 60.43 15.20 23.52
C LEU A 37 61.20 16.52 23.45
N LYS A 38 60.71 17.62 24.04
CA LYS A 38 61.30 18.96 23.91
C LYS A 38 62.76 19.06 24.35
N ASN A 39 63.19 18.19 25.26
CA ASN A 39 64.56 18.16 25.77
C ASN A 39 65.43 17.09 25.09
N ASN A 40 64.89 16.32 24.14
CA ASN A 40 65.61 15.28 23.43
C ASN A 40 66.31 15.87 22.20
N THR A 41 67.65 15.84 22.20
CA THR A 41 68.47 16.47 21.14
C THR A 41 68.31 15.83 19.76
N LEU A 42 67.75 14.62 19.69
CA LEU A 42 67.52 13.86 18.46
C LEU A 42 66.29 14.35 17.67
N PHE A 43 65.37 15.04 18.35
CA PHE A 43 64.13 15.53 17.76
C PHE A 43 64.17 17.05 17.62
N TYR A 44 63.63 17.54 16.51
CA TYR A 44 63.27 18.93 16.37
C TYR A 44 61.84 19.11 16.84
N VAL A 45 61.68 19.84 17.95
CA VAL A 45 60.39 20.20 18.52
C VAL A 45 60.22 21.72 18.37
N PRO A 46 59.24 22.19 17.59
CA PRO A 46 58.95 23.62 17.46
C PRO A 46 58.49 24.19 18.81
N ASN A 47 58.66 25.50 19.02
CA ASN A 47 58.48 26.16 20.31
C ASN A 47 57.13 25.80 20.98
N THR A 48 57.16 25.06 22.09
CA THR A 48 55.99 24.38 22.70
C THR A 48 54.98 25.31 23.37
N GLU A 49 55.27 26.62 23.42
CA GLU A 49 54.35 27.63 23.97
C GLU A 49 53.19 27.97 23.03
N ILE A 50 53.31 27.64 21.73
CA ILE A 50 52.26 27.92 20.75
C ILE A 50 51.23 26.79 20.78
N LYS A 51 50.12 27.01 21.47
CA LYS A 51 48.92 26.16 21.37
C LYS A 51 47.96 26.78 20.36
N TYR A 52 47.86 26.17 19.19
CA TYR A 52 46.90 26.55 18.15
C TYR A 52 45.47 26.46 18.68
N ARG A 53 44.74 27.58 18.59
CA ARG A 53 43.35 27.68 19.08
C ARG A 53 42.32 27.63 17.96
N SER A 54 42.77 27.62 16.71
CA SER A 54 41.94 27.74 15.52
C SER A 54 42.67 27.14 14.30
N PHE A 55 41.93 26.65 13.28
CA PHE A 55 42.56 26.10 12.07
C PHE A 55 43.22 27.19 11.23
N LYS A 56 42.72 28.42 11.30
CA LYS A 56 43.38 29.60 10.72
C LYS A 56 44.76 29.86 11.35
N GLU A 57 44.84 29.88 12.69
CA GLU A 57 46.11 30.05 13.39
C GLU A 57 47.12 28.94 13.04
N LEU A 58 46.63 27.69 12.94
CA LEU A 58 47.44 26.56 12.48
C LEU A 58 47.96 26.83 11.06
N TYR A 59 47.08 27.17 10.11
CA TYR A 59 47.41 27.42 8.71
C TYR A 59 48.47 28.53 8.56
N GLU A 60 48.27 29.67 9.23
CA GLU A 60 49.18 30.83 9.14
C GLU A 60 50.53 30.57 9.82
N SER A 61 50.56 29.74 10.88
CA SER A 61 51.78 29.44 11.62
C SER A 61 52.72 28.45 10.91
N THR A 62 52.16 27.49 10.15
CA THR A 62 52.95 26.45 9.49
C THR A 62 53.90 27.05 8.46
N ASP A 63 53.48 28.11 7.76
CA ASP A 63 54.32 28.81 6.79
C ASP A 63 55.55 29.48 7.43
N ASN A 64 55.41 29.99 8.65
CA ASN A 64 56.53 30.57 9.39
C ASN A 64 57.50 29.50 9.90
N LEU A 65 57.01 28.30 10.21
CA LEU A 65 57.81 27.16 10.69
C LEU A 65 58.44 26.33 9.56
N LEU A 66 57.97 26.50 8.31
CA LEU A 66 58.42 25.75 7.13
C LEU A 66 59.94 25.79 6.94
N ILE A 67 60.54 26.98 7.04
CA ILE A 67 61.99 27.19 6.86
C ILE A 67 62.77 26.47 7.97
N ASP A 68 62.29 26.51 9.20
CA ASP A 68 62.93 25.84 10.34
C ASP A 68 62.83 24.32 10.24
N TYR A 69 61.69 23.78 9.79
CA TYR A 69 61.55 22.36 9.50
C TYR A 69 62.55 21.94 8.41
N ILE A 70 62.61 22.65 7.28
CA ILE A 70 63.56 22.37 6.18
C ILE A 70 65.00 22.33 6.68
N TYR A 71 65.40 23.29 7.52
CA TYR A 71 66.76 23.36 8.04
C TYR A 71 67.11 22.16 8.93
N ASN A 72 66.18 21.72 9.78
CA ASN A 72 66.41 20.65 10.76
C ASN A 72 66.23 19.23 10.20
N LEU A 73 65.51 19.06 9.07
CA LEU A 73 65.19 17.77 8.44
C LEU A 73 66.43 16.88 8.16
N ARG A 74 67.61 17.46 7.96
CA ARG A 74 68.84 16.71 7.66
C ARG A 74 69.58 16.18 8.90
N THR A 75 69.27 16.73 10.08
CA THR A 75 70.07 16.50 11.30
C THR A 75 69.28 15.90 12.45
N LYS A 76 67.96 16.05 12.46
CA LYS A 76 67.07 15.59 13.54
C LYS A 76 65.80 14.95 12.97
N SER A 77 65.16 14.09 13.75
CA SER A 77 63.79 13.64 13.48
C SER A 77 62.80 14.77 13.72
N ILE A 78 61.77 14.89 12.89
CA ILE A 78 60.76 15.96 13.02
C ILE A 78 59.40 15.35 13.35
N ILE A 79 58.65 16.02 14.22
CA ILE A 79 57.31 15.59 14.63
C ILE A 79 56.30 16.64 14.20
N LEU A 80 55.43 16.25 13.27
CA LEU A 80 54.42 17.12 12.67
C LEU A 80 53.03 16.62 13.01
N LEU A 81 52.10 17.57 13.14
CA LEU A 81 50.68 17.26 13.09
C LEU A 81 50.31 16.94 11.62
N TYR A 82 49.33 16.08 11.39
CA TYR A 82 48.95 15.67 10.03
C TYR A 82 48.52 16.83 9.13
N GLU A 83 47.77 17.78 9.69
CA GLU A 83 47.33 19.00 9.00
C GLU A 83 48.52 19.87 8.60
N GLN A 84 49.55 19.99 9.46
CA GLN A 84 50.79 20.70 9.10
C GLN A 84 51.54 19.95 7.99
N PHE A 85 51.59 18.62 8.06
CA PHE A 85 52.23 17.80 7.05
C PHE A 85 51.59 17.98 5.66
N ILE A 86 50.25 18.05 5.57
CA ILE A 86 49.54 18.33 4.30
C ILE A 86 49.96 19.67 3.69
N GLN A 87 50.18 20.73 4.48
CA GLN A 87 50.60 22.01 3.90
C GLN A 87 52.05 22.00 3.44
N ILE A 88 52.89 21.29 4.19
CA ILE A 88 54.33 21.23 3.92
C ILE A 88 54.61 20.35 2.69
N ILE A 89 53.85 19.26 2.51
CA ILE A 89 54.06 18.29 1.41
C ILE A 89 53.80 18.88 0.02
N GLU A 90 52.93 19.87 -0.09
CA GLU A 90 52.68 20.58 -1.35
C GLU A 90 53.77 21.61 -1.66
N LYS A 91 54.49 22.10 -0.64
CA LYS A 91 55.48 23.19 -0.76
C LYS A 91 56.93 22.70 -0.84
N ILE A 92 57.20 21.43 -0.53
CA ILE A 92 58.55 20.85 -0.48
C ILE A 92 58.61 19.56 -1.31
N ASP A 93 59.67 19.41 -2.13
CA ASP A 93 59.96 18.12 -2.77
C ASP A 93 60.68 17.17 -1.80
N PHE A 94 59.89 16.30 -1.15
CA PHE A 94 60.38 15.31 -0.20
C PHE A 94 61.30 14.25 -0.82
N LYS A 95 61.38 14.11 -2.16
CA LYS A 95 62.34 13.18 -2.80
C LYS A 95 63.80 13.61 -2.62
N ILE A 96 64.05 14.88 -2.30
CA ILE A 96 65.39 15.42 -2.04
C ILE A 96 65.83 15.17 -0.58
N ILE A 97 64.89 14.78 0.29
CA ILE A 97 65.10 14.57 1.73
C ILE A 97 65.07 13.05 1.99
N ASN A 98 66.22 12.48 2.33
CA ASN A 98 66.39 11.02 2.50
C ASN A 98 65.89 10.54 3.89
N SER A 99 64.63 10.84 4.22
CA SER A 99 63.98 10.52 5.50
C SER A 99 62.68 9.75 5.26
N SER A 100 62.45 8.69 6.04
CA SER A 100 61.19 7.94 6.03
C SER A 100 60.08 8.74 6.70
N ILE A 101 58.90 8.73 6.10
CA ILE A 101 57.71 9.37 6.66
C ILE A 101 56.88 8.29 7.34
N ILE A 102 56.65 8.43 8.65
CA ILE A 102 55.91 7.49 9.46
C ILE A 102 54.66 8.20 9.99
N VAL A 103 53.48 7.77 9.52
CA VAL A 103 52.20 8.30 9.98
C VAL A 103 51.72 7.43 11.13
N LEU A 104 51.65 8.03 12.32
CA LEU A 104 51.06 7.41 13.50
C LEU A 104 49.57 7.73 13.53
N ASN A 105 48.76 6.75 13.16
CA ASN A 105 47.32 6.89 13.09
C ASN A 105 46.68 6.60 14.44
N ASN A 106 46.02 7.61 15.03
CA ASN A 106 45.16 7.38 16.18
C ASN A 106 43.84 6.75 15.72
N ASN A 107 43.88 5.45 15.47
CA ASN A 107 42.78 4.66 14.89
C ASN A 107 41.58 4.45 15.84
N ILE A 108 41.51 5.17 16.96
CA ILE A 108 40.39 5.17 17.91
C ILE A 108 39.53 6.44 17.79
N GLU A 109 40.08 7.57 17.33
CA GLU A 109 39.42 8.89 17.34
C GLU A 109 38.71 9.23 16.00
N ARG A 110 37.77 8.38 15.56
CA ARG A 110 37.02 8.63 14.32
C ARG A 110 35.90 9.68 14.46
N TYR A 111 35.61 10.14 15.68
CA TYR A 111 34.54 11.08 16.01
C TYR A 111 35.09 12.17 16.94
N LYS A 112 34.85 13.47 16.67
CA LYS A 112 35.33 14.53 17.59
C LYS A 112 34.37 15.71 17.80
N PHE A 113 34.58 16.39 18.94
CA PHE A 113 34.25 17.79 19.23
C PHE A 113 35.36 18.70 18.70
N LEU A 114 35.02 19.65 17.82
CA LEU A 114 35.98 20.60 17.24
C LEU A 114 36.47 21.59 18.30
N PRO A 115 37.76 21.97 18.32
CA PRO A 115 38.32 22.87 19.32
C PRO A 115 38.01 24.38 19.07
N ILE A 116 36.96 24.72 18.31
CA ILE A 116 36.60 26.11 17.96
C ILE A 116 35.15 26.39 18.35
N ASN A 117 34.93 27.56 18.96
CA ASN A 117 33.66 28.12 19.48
C ASN A 117 32.38 27.38 19.01
N GLU A 118 31.98 26.38 19.82
CA GLU A 118 31.46 25.09 19.37
C GLU A 118 30.05 25.09 18.78
N GLU A 119 29.14 26.00 19.15
CA GLU A 119 27.75 25.85 18.70
C GLU A 119 27.46 26.47 17.33
N LYS A 120 28.11 27.57 16.97
CA LYS A 120 27.71 28.33 15.77
C LYS A 120 28.15 27.64 14.48
N VAL A 121 29.36 27.11 14.46
CA VAL A 121 29.92 26.44 13.28
C VAL A 121 29.28 25.06 13.09
N ILE A 122 29.13 24.27 14.17
CA ILE A 122 28.48 22.95 14.11
C ILE A 122 27.01 23.09 13.66
N ASN A 123 26.27 24.08 14.17
CA ASN A 123 24.89 24.29 13.72
C ASN A 123 24.81 24.72 12.24
N LYS A 124 25.78 25.52 11.75
CA LYS A 124 25.85 25.87 10.33
C LYS A 124 26.08 24.61 9.47
N ILE A 125 27.09 23.80 9.79
CA ILE A 125 27.40 22.55 9.05
C ILE A 125 26.24 21.55 9.12
N ALA A 126 25.50 21.49 10.24
CA ALA A 126 24.36 20.59 10.38
C ALA A 126 23.13 20.97 9.53
N THR A 127 23.05 22.21 9.02
CA THR A 127 21.83 22.74 8.38
C THR A 127 22.00 23.17 6.93
N THR A 128 23.23 23.23 6.43
CA THR A 128 23.56 23.72 5.08
C THR A 128 24.71 22.89 4.52
N ASP A 129 24.72 22.64 3.20
CA ASP A 129 25.85 21.96 2.55
C ASP A 129 27.13 22.74 2.85
N ILE A 130 28.19 22.05 3.30
CA ILE A 130 29.39 22.71 3.81
C ILE A 130 30.07 23.60 2.76
N ASN A 131 29.93 23.25 1.47
CA ASN A 131 30.47 24.02 0.35
C ASN A 131 29.71 25.35 0.09
N GLU A 132 28.52 25.51 0.65
CA GLU A 132 27.69 26.70 0.51
C GLU A 132 27.80 27.64 1.73
N ILE A 133 28.52 27.24 2.79
CA ILE A 133 28.66 28.01 4.01
C ILE A 133 29.82 29.00 3.88
N GLN A 134 29.52 30.30 3.88
CA GLN A 134 30.54 31.36 3.95
C GLN A 134 30.98 31.56 5.41
N ASP A 135 32.00 30.82 5.85
CA ASP A 135 32.63 30.95 7.16
C ASP A 135 34.13 30.67 7.07
N GLU A 136 34.93 31.64 7.50
CA GLU A 136 36.38 31.64 7.30
C GLU A 136 37.08 30.44 7.97
N GLU A 137 36.58 29.95 9.11
CA GLU A 137 37.14 28.76 9.79
C GLU A 137 36.81 27.46 9.03
N ILE A 138 35.62 27.36 8.45
CA ILE A 138 35.21 26.20 7.64
C ILE A 138 36.05 26.14 6.36
N ASP A 139 36.31 27.30 5.74
CA ASP A 139 37.16 27.39 4.56
C ASP A 139 38.57 26.82 4.84
N TYR A 140 39.18 27.17 5.98
CA TYR A 140 40.49 26.60 6.37
C TYR A 140 40.40 25.12 6.75
N MET A 141 39.29 24.62 7.31
CA MET A 141 39.12 23.19 7.57
C MET A 141 39.02 22.38 6.27
N LEU A 142 38.31 22.90 5.28
CA LEU A 142 38.17 22.29 3.96
C LEU A 142 39.49 22.22 3.19
N GLU A 143 40.57 22.86 3.64
CA GLU A 143 41.93 22.63 3.11
C GLU A 143 42.46 21.25 3.51
N TYR A 144 42.16 20.77 4.72
CA TYR A 144 42.74 19.54 5.30
C TYR A 144 41.84 18.30 5.22
N TYR A 145 40.52 18.49 5.17
CA TYR A 145 39.54 17.40 5.23
C TYR A 145 38.72 17.31 3.92
N ASP A 146 38.48 16.07 3.48
CA ASP A 146 37.75 15.73 2.24
C ASP A 146 36.24 15.74 2.49
N ASP A 147 35.82 15.43 3.72
CA ASP A 147 34.43 15.41 4.15
C ASP A 147 34.34 15.80 5.62
N ILE A 148 33.40 16.68 5.96
CA ILE A 148 33.13 17.14 7.33
C ILE A 148 31.61 17.09 7.51
N ARG A 149 31.14 16.23 8.40
CA ARG A 149 29.70 16.00 8.62
C ARG A 149 29.35 16.12 10.09
N VAL A 150 28.14 16.61 10.38
CA VAL A 150 27.62 16.63 11.75
C VAL A 150 26.67 15.45 11.94
N ASP A 151 26.97 14.60 12.92
CA ASP A 151 26.07 13.55 13.39
C ASP A 151 25.39 14.00 14.69
N ARG A 152 24.08 13.73 14.83
CA ARG A 152 23.28 14.13 15.99
C ARG A 152 22.95 12.92 16.84
N TYR A 153 23.51 12.87 18.04
CA TYR A 153 23.32 11.78 18.99
C TYR A 153 22.70 12.30 20.29
N GLY A 154 21.40 12.08 20.48
CA GLY A 154 20.64 12.67 21.58
C GLY A 154 20.67 14.20 21.53
N ASP A 155 20.97 14.84 22.66
CA ASP A 155 21.14 16.31 22.76
C ASP A 155 22.55 16.79 22.36
N THR A 156 23.44 15.87 21.93
CA THR A 156 24.84 16.20 21.56
C THR A 156 25.06 16.14 20.04
N GLN A 157 25.75 17.14 19.50
CA GLN A 157 26.17 17.19 18.09
C GLN A 157 27.66 16.82 17.99
N ARG A 158 28.01 15.96 17.03
CA ARG A 158 29.40 15.50 16.81
C ARG A 158 29.83 15.77 15.39
N VAL A 159 31.11 16.05 15.18
CA VAL A 159 31.67 16.23 13.84
C VAL A 159 32.48 15.01 13.46
N ILE A 160 32.12 14.41 12.33
CA ILE A 160 32.86 13.35 11.64
C ILE A 160 33.69 14.03 10.57
N ILE A 161 34.99 13.78 10.58
CA ILE A 161 35.92 14.31 9.60
C ILE A 161 36.65 13.16 8.91
N ASP A 162 36.67 13.19 7.59
CA ASP A 162 37.51 12.33 6.78
C ASP A 162 38.65 13.20 6.23
N TYR A 163 39.89 12.82 6.56
CA TYR A 163 41.10 13.50 6.07
C TYR A 163 41.18 13.45 4.55
N LYS A 164 41.72 14.50 3.92
CA LYS A 164 42.12 14.45 2.50
C LYS A 164 43.30 13.50 2.33
N ASP A 165 43.00 12.22 2.26
CA ASP A 165 44.02 11.19 2.03
C ASP A 165 44.30 10.99 0.53
N LYS A 166 43.59 11.71 -0.37
CA LYS A 166 43.67 11.53 -1.82
C LYS A 166 45.02 11.96 -2.41
N ASN A 167 45.70 11.01 -3.04
CA ASN A 167 46.85 11.14 -3.95
C ASN A 167 48.16 11.74 -3.38
N ILE A 168 48.18 12.21 -2.13
CA ILE A 168 49.37 12.80 -1.49
C ILE A 168 50.51 11.76 -1.33
N PHE A 169 50.16 10.49 -1.08
CA PHE A 169 51.13 9.41 -0.87
C PHE A 169 51.61 8.70 -2.13
N GLU A 170 50.98 8.93 -3.30
CA GLU A 170 51.22 8.14 -4.51
C GLU A 170 52.68 8.21 -5.02
N ASN A 171 53.46 9.21 -4.58
CA ASN A 171 54.85 9.43 -5.00
C ASN A 171 55.86 9.45 -3.84
N LEU A 172 55.47 9.04 -2.62
CA LEU A 172 56.31 9.05 -1.41
C LEU A 172 56.24 7.71 -0.66
N SER A 173 57.35 7.30 -0.03
CA SER A 173 57.39 6.10 0.81
C SER A 173 56.90 6.44 2.21
N VAL A 174 55.60 6.23 2.46
CA VAL A 174 54.97 6.49 3.76
C VAL A 174 54.58 5.17 4.43
N GLU A 175 54.99 4.99 5.69
CA GLU A 175 54.58 3.87 6.53
C GLU A 175 53.51 4.34 7.51
N GLU A 176 52.31 3.77 7.45
CA GLU A 176 51.22 4.09 8.37
C GLU A 176 51.12 3.02 9.46
N ILE A 177 51.26 3.45 10.72
CA ILE A 177 51.21 2.60 11.90
C ILE A 177 50.02 3.04 12.76
N ASN A 178 49.06 2.14 12.94
CA ASN A 178 47.99 2.33 13.90
C ASN A 178 48.57 2.28 15.32
N LEU A 179 48.31 3.32 16.12
CA LEU A 179 48.75 3.38 17.51
C LEU A 179 48.18 2.22 18.35
N VAL A 180 47.04 1.66 17.94
CA VAL A 180 46.42 0.53 18.62
C VAL A 180 46.20 -0.65 17.66
N ASP A 181 46.86 -1.77 17.95
CA ASP A 181 46.71 -3.02 17.19
C ASP A 181 45.41 -3.76 17.59
N THR A 182 44.47 -3.83 16.66
CA THR A 182 43.12 -4.40 16.82
C THR A 182 43.00 -5.87 16.39
N THR A 183 44.09 -6.50 15.92
CA THR A 183 44.02 -7.79 15.20
C THR A 183 44.03 -9.07 16.06
N ARG A 184 44.23 -9.01 17.38
CA ARG A 184 44.13 -10.21 18.25
C ARG A 184 42.66 -10.52 18.58
N ALA A 185 42.16 -11.67 18.12
CA ALA A 185 40.83 -12.15 18.49
C ALA A 185 40.81 -12.75 19.91
N LEU A 186 39.82 -12.36 20.72
CA LEU A 186 39.57 -12.85 22.08
C LEU A 186 38.91 -14.24 22.10
N SER A 187 39.18 -15.03 23.14
CA SER A 187 38.37 -16.20 23.50
C SER A 187 37.26 -15.80 24.48
N ILE A 188 36.05 -15.59 23.97
CA ILE A 188 34.87 -15.23 24.78
C ILE A 188 34.29 -16.51 25.42
N GLN A 189 34.07 -16.51 26.74
CA GLN A 189 33.33 -17.57 27.43
C GLN A 189 31.89 -17.10 27.70
N ARG A 190 30.90 -17.86 27.21
CA ARG A 190 29.47 -17.57 27.45
C ARG A 190 28.94 -18.32 28.67
N LYS A 191 28.25 -17.62 29.57
CA LYS A 191 27.55 -18.23 30.72
C LYS A 191 26.14 -17.64 30.88
N LYS A 192 25.19 -18.44 31.39
CA LYS A 192 23.85 -17.97 31.82
C LYS A 192 23.91 -17.57 33.30
N TYR A 193 23.30 -16.46 33.69
CA TYR A 193 23.20 -16.03 35.09
C TYR A 193 21.75 -15.84 35.52
N GLY A 194 21.46 -16.18 36.79
CA GLY A 194 20.17 -15.99 37.43
C GLY A 194 20.24 -14.90 38.49
N ASP A 195 19.21 -14.06 38.50
CA ASP A 195 18.74 -13.08 39.48
C ASP A 195 19.76 -12.14 40.15
N TYR A 196 19.37 -10.86 40.28
CA TYR A 196 20.06 -9.72 40.93
C TYR A 196 20.74 -8.68 40.01
N VAL A 197 19.94 -8.02 39.15
CA VAL A 197 20.11 -6.59 38.81
C VAL A 197 18.72 -5.96 38.78
N SER A 198 18.44 -4.97 39.64
CA SER A 198 17.10 -4.38 39.84
C SER A 198 16.89 -3.07 39.08
N ASP A 199 17.59 -2.86 37.96
CA ASP A 199 17.55 -1.61 37.20
C ASP A 199 17.05 -1.87 35.76
N ASN A 200 15.81 -1.46 35.50
CA ASN A 200 14.97 -1.93 34.39
C ASN A 200 15.25 -1.27 33.02
N SER A 201 16.47 -0.79 32.75
CA SER A 201 16.77 0.02 31.55
C SER A 201 17.91 -0.52 30.67
N VAL A 202 18.19 -1.83 30.73
CA VAL A 202 19.41 -2.40 30.13
C VAL A 202 19.09 -3.67 29.34
N GLU A 203 19.32 -3.66 28.03
CA GLU A 203 19.02 -4.81 27.15
C GLU A 203 20.14 -5.86 27.08
N LYS A 204 21.41 -5.54 27.41
CA LYS A 204 22.53 -6.50 27.58
C LYS A 204 23.57 -5.97 28.58
N CYS A 205 24.26 -6.85 29.30
CA CYS A 205 25.32 -6.48 30.25
C CYS A 205 26.59 -7.31 30.03
N LEU A 206 27.75 -6.65 30.05
CA LEU A 206 29.06 -7.31 30.05
C LEU A 206 29.70 -7.15 31.43
N ILE A 207 29.97 -8.27 32.11
CA ILE A 207 30.61 -8.23 33.44
C ILE A 207 32.11 -8.43 33.25
N TYR A 208 32.91 -7.46 33.69
CA TYR A 208 34.36 -7.56 33.71
C TYR A 208 34.84 -8.26 34.98
N LEU A 209 35.57 -9.36 34.80
CA LEU A 209 36.32 -10.01 35.87
C LEU A 209 37.81 -9.72 35.66
N ALA A 210 38.31 -8.69 36.34
CA ALA A 210 39.74 -8.48 36.50
C ALA A 210 40.15 -8.96 37.89
N GLN A 211 40.93 -10.03 37.98
CA GLN A 211 41.63 -10.33 39.22
C GLN A 211 42.76 -9.29 39.35
N ASP A 212 42.52 -8.29 40.20
CA ASP A 212 43.47 -7.31 40.73
C ASP A 212 43.71 -6.04 39.89
N LEU A 213 42.88 -5.01 40.09
CA LEU A 213 43.21 -3.62 39.71
C LEU A 213 42.65 -2.60 40.73
N LYS A 214 43.51 -2.10 41.62
CA LYS A 214 43.33 -0.83 42.33
C LYS A 214 44.03 0.27 41.53
N ILE A 215 43.34 0.95 40.60
CA ILE A 215 43.87 2.15 39.94
C ILE A 215 42.77 3.20 39.80
N TYR A 216 43.02 4.39 40.37
CA TYR A 216 42.21 5.60 40.22
C TYR A 216 42.35 6.15 38.79
N ILE A 217 41.27 6.12 38.01
CA ILE A 217 41.21 6.81 36.71
C ILE A 217 40.92 8.29 36.97
N ASN A 218 41.67 9.18 36.32
CA ASN A 218 41.50 10.63 36.44
C ASN A 218 40.09 11.05 35.97
N LYS A 219 39.38 11.78 36.84
CA LYS A 219 37.94 12.11 36.75
C LYS A 219 37.57 12.87 35.47
N GLU A 220 38.53 13.55 34.86
CA GLU A 220 38.33 14.38 33.66
C GLU A 220 38.26 13.54 32.37
N TYR A 221 39.08 12.49 32.26
CA TYR A 221 38.99 11.51 31.16
C TYR A 221 37.76 10.60 31.31
N TYR A 222 37.39 10.32 32.57
CA TYR A 222 36.22 9.51 32.95
C TYR A 222 34.90 10.20 32.59
N ASN A 223 34.80 11.52 32.75
CA ASN A 223 33.62 12.28 32.34
C ASN A 223 33.47 12.42 30.81
N ARG A 224 34.59 12.43 30.05
CA ARG A 224 34.56 12.46 28.58
C ARG A 224 34.08 11.15 27.94
N LEU A 225 34.27 10.01 28.61
CA LEU A 225 33.79 8.69 28.15
C LEU A 225 32.32 8.41 28.51
N GLN A 226 31.74 9.21 29.40
CA GLN A 226 30.40 8.99 29.97
C GLN A 226 29.26 9.17 28.95
N SER A 227 29.51 9.75 27.77
CA SER A 227 28.46 10.07 26.80
C SER A 227 28.19 9.01 25.74
N ASP A 228 29.06 8.01 25.56
CA ASP A 228 29.09 7.26 24.29
C ASP A 228 28.84 5.76 24.42
N ILE A 229 29.25 5.10 25.51
CA ILE A 229 29.22 3.63 25.58
C ILE A 229 28.70 3.08 26.92
N LEU A 230 28.73 3.85 28.02
CA LEU A 230 28.53 3.34 29.38
C LEU A 230 27.25 3.90 30.04
N LEU A 231 26.26 3.05 30.32
CA LEU A 231 25.00 3.40 30.98
C LEU A 231 25.10 3.45 32.51
N LYS A 232 25.88 2.56 33.16
CA LYS A 232 26.07 2.50 34.62
C LYS A 232 27.27 1.62 35.01
N GLU A 233 27.93 1.93 36.14
CA GLU A 233 28.99 1.10 36.75
C GLU A 233 28.54 0.59 38.13
N PHE A 234 28.80 -0.68 38.40
CA PHE A 234 28.72 -1.25 39.75
C PHE A 234 30.07 -1.87 40.13
N TYR A 235 30.68 -1.33 41.18
CA TYR A 235 31.89 -1.90 41.78
C TYR A 235 31.48 -2.85 42.91
N ASN A 236 31.70 -4.16 42.74
CA ASN A 236 31.46 -5.12 43.82
C ASN A 236 32.77 -5.37 44.57
N SER A 237 32.93 -4.69 45.70
CA SER A 237 34.13 -4.71 46.54
C SER A 237 34.46 -6.10 47.11
N SER A 238 33.50 -7.02 47.14
CA SER A 238 33.71 -8.37 47.70
C SER A 238 34.38 -9.34 46.72
N TYR A 239 34.38 -9.04 45.42
CA TYR A 239 34.90 -9.95 44.38
C TYR A 239 35.88 -9.29 43.39
N ASN A 240 36.25 -8.02 43.60
CA ASN A 240 37.15 -7.25 42.72
C ASN A 240 36.62 -7.16 41.26
N GLN A 241 35.30 -7.00 41.10
CA GLN A 241 34.63 -7.03 39.79
C GLN A 241 34.09 -5.65 39.41
N VAL A 242 34.18 -5.30 38.13
CA VAL A 242 33.59 -4.09 37.55
C VAL A 242 32.53 -4.51 36.57
N CYS A 243 31.31 -4.03 36.73
CA CYS A 243 30.21 -4.32 35.81
C CYS A 243 30.01 -3.14 34.86
N VAL A 244 30.08 -3.38 33.54
CA VAL A 244 29.98 -2.35 32.51
C VAL A 244 28.73 -2.59 31.67
N ILE A 245 27.84 -1.62 31.68
CA ILE A 245 26.57 -1.68 30.96
C ILE A 245 26.67 -0.81 29.70
N ALA A 246 26.42 -1.36 28.51
CA ALA A 246 26.50 -0.64 27.24
C ALA A 246 25.24 -0.76 26.39
N ASN A 247 25.02 0.21 25.49
CA ASN A 247 23.86 0.24 24.59
C ASN A 247 23.99 -0.80 23.45
N PRO A 248 22.91 -1.47 23.00
CA PRO A 248 22.96 -2.56 22.02
C PRO A 248 23.56 -2.19 20.66
N GLU A 249 23.44 -0.93 20.27
CA GLU A 249 23.89 -0.41 18.97
C GLU A 249 25.43 -0.30 18.86
N HIS A 250 26.12 -0.32 20.00
CA HIS A 250 27.58 -0.23 20.09
C HIS A 250 28.24 -1.59 20.35
N PHE A 251 27.49 -2.69 20.29
CA PHE A 251 27.96 -4.03 20.63
C PHE A 251 28.95 -4.60 19.60
N ASP A 252 28.86 -4.18 18.33
CA ASP A 252 29.75 -4.63 17.26
C ASP A 252 31.11 -3.90 17.26
N SER A 253 31.14 -2.66 17.78
CA SER A 253 32.37 -1.87 17.94
C SER A 253 33.05 -2.10 19.30
N LEU A 254 32.29 -2.53 20.31
CA LEU A 254 32.77 -2.86 21.66
C LEU A 254 34.00 -3.78 21.67
N PRO A 255 34.05 -4.92 20.96
CA PRO A 255 35.19 -5.83 20.98
C PRO A 255 36.51 -5.16 20.60
N MET A 256 36.47 -4.15 19.73
CA MET A 256 37.66 -3.38 19.32
C MET A 256 38.18 -2.49 20.46
N TYR A 257 37.28 -1.77 21.16
CA TYR A 257 37.62 -0.96 22.34
C TYR A 257 38.06 -1.82 23.53
N LEU A 258 37.40 -2.95 23.75
CA LEU A 258 37.73 -3.89 24.83
C LEU A 258 39.03 -4.67 24.54
N ASN A 259 39.35 -4.94 23.27
CA ASN A 259 40.65 -5.50 22.85
C ASN A 259 41.82 -4.58 23.19
N ALA A 260 41.64 -3.27 22.98
CA ALA A 260 42.63 -2.27 23.37
C ALA A 260 42.87 -2.32 24.89
N TRP A 261 41.82 -2.43 25.70
CA TRP A 261 41.91 -2.53 27.17
C TRP A 261 42.57 -3.81 27.68
N CYS A 262 42.34 -4.95 27.01
CA CYS A 262 42.91 -6.24 27.41
C CYS A 262 44.43 -6.37 27.23
N ARG A 263 45.06 -5.53 26.39
CA ARG A 263 46.54 -5.45 26.30
C ARG A 263 47.17 -4.64 27.44
N ILE A 264 46.42 -3.69 28.00
CA ILE A 264 46.85 -2.80 29.10
C ILE A 264 46.92 -3.56 30.43
N PHE A 265 45.95 -4.45 30.64
CA PHE A 265 45.75 -5.13 31.91
C PHE A 265 46.05 -6.62 31.75
N LYS A 266 47.18 -7.07 32.31
CA LYS A 266 47.56 -8.49 32.26
C LYS A 266 46.54 -9.30 33.06
N ASN A 267 45.83 -10.20 32.38
CA ASN A 267 44.83 -11.16 32.90
C ASN A 267 43.41 -10.62 33.06
N ILE A 268 42.73 -10.33 31.95
CA ILE A 268 41.27 -10.10 31.91
C ILE A 268 40.58 -11.33 31.29
N ILE A 269 39.50 -11.80 31.92
CA ILE A 269 38.57 -12.78 31.35
C ILE A 269 37.27 -12.06 31.02
N LEU A 270 36.90 -12.04 29.74
CA LEU A 270 35.62 -11.53 29.26
C LEU A 270 34.57 -12.65 29.34
N VAL A 271 33.54 -12.42 30.16
CA VAL A 271 32.38 -13.31 30.26
C VAL A 271 31.17 -12.58 29.70
N GLU A 272 30.67 -13.07 28.56
CA GLU A 272 29.45 -12.58 27.94
C GLU A 272 28.25 -13.28 28.61
N TYR A 273 27.33 -12.48 29.16
CA TYR A 273 26.06 -12.96 29.67
C TYR A 273 24.96 -12.53 28.71
N ASP A 274 24.21 -13.50 28.18
CA ASP A 274 22.90 -13.19 27.58
C ASP A 274 21.96 -12.86 28.74
N ILE A 275 21.67 -11.58 28.91
CA ILE A 275 20.48 -11.17 29.65
C ILE A 275 19.31 -11.51 28.75
N ASP A 276 18.54 -12.51 29.15
CA ASP A 276 17.22 -12.73 28.60
C ASP A 276 16.39 -11.49 29.01
N THR A 277 16.24 -10.50 28.13
CA THR A 277 15.32 -9.37 28.35
C THR A 277 13.85 -9.81 28.34
N ASN A 278 13.59 -11.11 28.23
CA ASN A 278 12.33 -11.72 28.59
C ASN A 278 12.16 -11.75 30.12
N ILE A 279 11.98 -10.59 30.75
CA ILE A 279 11.31 -10.28 32.04
C ILE A 279 11.41 -8.74 32.16
N SER A 280 10.38 -7.88 32.24
CA SER A 280 8.93 -8.00 32.30
C SER A 280 8.29 -6.64 31.97
N TYR A 281 7.77 -6.43 30.77
CA TYR A 281 6.46 -5.75 30.64
C TYR A 281 5.31 -6.76 30.77
N GLU A 282 5.63 -8.01 31.10
CA GLU A 282 4.71 -9.14 31.26
C GLU A 282 3.76 -9.02 32.47
N GLN A 283 3.78 -7.94 33.26
CA GLN A 283 2.95 -7.83 34.47
C GLN A 283 2.10 -6.57 34.62
N THR A 284 1.94 -5.72 33.60
CA THR A 284 0.95 -4.61 33.73
C THR A 284 -0.46 -5.02 33.37
N TYR A 285 -0.64 -5.96 32.43
CA TYR A 285 -1.96 -6.32 31.91
C TYR A 285 -2.24 -7.81 32.10
N ASP A 286 -3.17 -8.13 33.01
CA ASP A 286 -3.66 -9.49 33.21
C ASP A 286 -4.63 -9.88 32.09
N ILE A 287 -4.07 -10.22 30.92
CA ILE A 287 -4.84 -10.59 29.73
C ILE A 287 -5.56 -11.94 29.89
N ASP A 288 -5.09 -12.81 30.79
CA ASP A 288 -5.79 -14.05 31.15
C ASP A 288 -7.11 -13.72 31.87
N LEU A 289 -7.09 -12.77 32.81
CA LEU A 289 -8.29 -12.27 33.47
C LEU A 289 -9.24 -11.58 32.49
N LEU A 290 -8.73 -10.80 31.54
CA LEU A 290 -9.56 -10.19 30.48
C LEU A 290 -10.21 -11.25 29.58
N LEU A 291 -9.46 -12.28 29.17
CA LEU A 291 -10.00 -13.38 28.37
C LEU A 291 -11.11 -14.11 29.11
N LYS A 292 -10.89 -14.42 30.40
CA LYS A 292 -11.89 -15.07 31.24
C LYS A 292 -13.13 -14.20 31.43
N LYS A 293 -12.94 -12.91 31.68
CA LYS A 293 -14.03 -11.95 31.94
C LYS A 293 -14.93 -11.75 30.72
N TYR A 294 -14.35 -11.57 29.53
CA TYR A 294 -15.11 -11.13 28.34
C TYR A 294 -15.39 -12.26 27.33
N TRP A 295 -14.53 -13.28 27.24
CA TRP A 295 -14.72 -14.42 26.33
C TRP A 295 -15.07 -15.72 27.05
N ASN A 296 -15.22 -15.71 28.38
CA ASN A 296 -15.49 -16.89 29.21
C ASN A 296 -14.57 -18.09 28.88
N SER A 297 -13.32 -17.78 28.56
CA SER A 297 -12.29 -18.76 28.18
C SER A 297 -11.07 -18.63 29.08
N ASN A 298 -10.49 -19.77 29.45
CA ASN A 298 -9.25 -19.84 30.23
C ASN A 298 -8.05 -20.27 29.36
N LYS A 299 -8.23 -20.39 28.04
CA LYS A 299 -7.20 -20.91 27.14
C LYS A 299 -7.07 -20.07 25.88
N PHE A 300 -5.85 -19.59 25.65
CA PHE A 300 -5.43 -19.04 24.37
C PHE A 300 -5.18 -20.17 23.37
N ARG A 301 -5.35 -19.87 22.09
CA ARG A 301 -5.05 -20.83 21.01
C ARG A 301 -3.54 -20.98 20.84
N GLU A 302 -3.11 -22.17 20.46
CA GLU A 302 -1.75 -22.42 19.98
C GLU A 302 -1.72 -22.45 18.46
N TYR A 303 -0.66 -21.87 17.90
CA TYR A 303 -0.35 -21.86 16.48
C TYR A 303 0.99 -22.53 16.22
N CYS A 304 1.08 -23.18 15.08
CA CYS A 304 2.33 -23.64 14.50
C CYS A 304 2.77 -22.59 13.48
N ILE A 305 3.88 -21.89 13.71
CA ILE A 305 4.41 -20.87 12.79
C ILE A 305 5.61 -21.40 12.01
N TYR A 306 5.66 -21.14 10.71
CA TYR A 306 6.82 -21.46 9.89
C TYR A 306 7.93 -20.43 10.12
N ASP A 307 9.17 -20.91 10.24
CA ASP A 307 10.34 -20.06 10.17
C ASP A 307 10.63 -19.69 8.72
N ILE A 308 10.06 -18.57 8.29
CA ILE A 308 10.25 -18.00 6.95
C ILE A 308 11.62 -17.33 6.76
N TYR A 309 12.42 -17.20 7.81
CA TYR A 309 13.76 -16.61 7.71
C TYR A 309 14.84 -17.69 7.54
N SER A 310 14.52 -18.94 7.87
CA SER A 310 15.43 -20.07 7.68
C SER A 310 15.15 -20.83 6.38
N ASN A 311 16.21 -21.34 5.74
CA ASN A 311 16.10 -22.26 4.60
C ASN A 311 15.63 -23.67 5.01
N LYS A 312 15.25 -23.90 6.28
CA LYS A 312 14.83 -25.21 6.81
C LYS A 312 13.35 -25.15 7.18
N TYR A 313 12.62 -26.25 6.95
CA TYR A 313 11.22 -26.37 7.41
C TYR A 313 11.21 -26.59 8.93
N GLN A 314 11.33 -25.50 9.67
CA GLN A 314 11.18 -25.49 11.11
C GLN A 314 9.86 -24.81 11.46
N VAL A 315 9.05 -25.51 12.24
CA VAL A 315 7.80 -24.99 12.77
C VAL A 315 8.04 -24.72 14.25
N LYS A 316 7.80 -23.48 14.68
CA LYS A 316 7.83 -23.08 16.08
C LYS A 316 6.40 -23.00 16.61
N LYS A 317 6.18 -23.42 17.85
CA LYS A 317 4.90 -23.19 18.52
C LYS A 317 4.88 -21.79 19.10
N ILE A 318 3.75 -21.10 18.94
CA ILE A 318 3.48 -19.81 19.58
C ILE A 318 2.01 -19.75 19.99
N THR A 319 1.75 -19.15 21.13
CA THR A 319 0.42 -18.93 21.66
C THR A 319 -0.16 -17.62 21.13
N GLN A 320 -1.49 -17.57 21.03
CA GLN A 320 -2.22 -16.34 20.74
C GLN A 320 -1.95 -15.25 21.79
N LYS A 321 -1.65 -15.67 23.03
CA LYS A 321 -1.23 -14.80 24.14
C LYS A 321 0.07 -14.06 23.81
N GLU A 322 1.11 -14.78 23.41
CA GLU A 322 2.42 -14.20 23.06
C GLU A 322 2.30 -13.19 21.90
N ILE A 323 1.45 -13.47 20.91
CA ILE A 323 1.22 -12.52 19.80
C ILE A 323 0.51 -11.25 20.29
N ILE A 324 -0.51 -11.38 21.14
CA ILE A 324 -1.21 -10.24 21.77
C ILE A 324 -0.23 -9.40 22.59
N MET A 325 0.62 -10.04 23.39
CA MET A 325 1.66 -9.36 24.16
C MET A 325 2.67 -8.66 23.24
N GLN A 326 3.03 -9.27 22.11
CA GLN A 326 3.90 -8.63 21.13
C GLN A 326 3.25 -7.37 20.54
N ILE A 327 1.95 -7.40 20.21
CA ILE A 327 1.21 -6.23 19.72
C ILE A 327 1.23 -5.10 20.75
N LEU A 328 0.94 -5.41 22.01
CA LEU A 328 0.98 -4.44 23.11
C LEU A 328 2.39 -3.88 23.33
N SER A 329 3.42 -4.72 23.24
CA SER A 329 4.82 -4.30 23.29
C SER A 329 5.15 -3.31 22.17
N GLN A 330 4.75 -3.59 20.91
CA GLN A 330 4.99 -2.65 19.82
C GLN A 330 4.24 -1.33 20.01
N TYR A 331 3.03 -1.36 20.57
CA TYR A 331 2.31 -0.15 20.97
C TYR A 331 3.09 0.65 22.03
N VAL A 332 3.58 0.01 23.09
CA VAL A 332 4.37 0.68 24.14
C VAL A 332 5.64 1.29 23.54
N LYS A 333 6.38 0.54 22.73
CA LYS A 333 7.57 1.05 22.03
C LYS A 333 7.23 2.21 21.08
N SER A 334 6.08 2.18 20.41
CA SER A 334 5.69 3.31 19.54
C SER A 334 5.48 4.64 20.27
N LYS A 335 5.33 4.63 21.60
CA LYS A 335 5.25 5.85 22.43
C LYS A 335 6.59 6.58 22.56
N SER A 336 7.74 5.92 22.37
CA SER A 336 9.06 6.56 22.51
C SER A 336 9.32 7.63 21.46
N GLY A 337 8.58 7.59 20.34
CA GLY A 337 8.73 8.52 19.23
C GLY A 337 9.84 8.14 18.25
N ASN A 338 10.67 7.15 18.57
CA ASN A 338 11.70 6.61 17.68
C ASN A 338 11.11 5.50 16.79
N SER A 339 11.02 5.75 15.49
CA SER A 339 10.48 4.77 14.54
C SER A 339 11.35 3.52 14.37
N ASN A 340 12.58 3.49 14.87
CA ASN A 340 13.43 2.31 14.75
C ASN A 340 13.19 1.28 15.87
N GLU A 341 12.48 1.65 16.94
CA GLU A 341 12.30 0.82 18.14
C GLU A 341 11.09 -0.11 18.08
N TRP A 342 10.14 0.15 17.18
CA TRP A 342 8.91 -0.64 17.06
C TRP A 342 8.70 -1.11 15.62
N LYS A 343 7.88 -2.16 15.48
CA LYS A 343 7.63 -2.81 14.19
C LYS A 343 6.15 -3.02 13.96
N ASP A 344 5.79 -3.03 12.69
CA ASP A 344 4.49 -3.53 12.24
C ASP A 344 4.42 -5.05 12.37
N ILE A 345 3.20 -5.58 12.44
CA ILE A 345 2.94 -7.00 12.62
C ILE A 345 2.06 -7.49 11.48
N PHE A 346 2.46 -8.59 10.85
CA PHE A 346 1.68 -9.25 9.82
C PHE A 346 1.35 -10.67 10.28
N PHE A 347 0.08 -10.93 10.57
CA PHE A 347 -0.40 -12.24 10.97
C PHE A 347 -1.16 -12.91 9.82
N ILE A 348 -0.63 -14.04 9.36
CA ILE A 348 -1.17 -14.83 8.24
C ILE A 348 -1.66 -16.15 8.81
N ALA A 349 -2.98 -16.34 8.80
CA ALA A 349 -3.59 -17.56 9.32
C ALA A 349 -4.92 -17.88 8.66
N SER A 350 -5.23 -19.17 8.55
CA SER A 350 -6.47 -19.67 7.94
C SER A 350 -7.76 -19.04 8.55
N THR A 351 -8.86 -19.11 7.81
CA THR A 351 -10.17 -18.61 8.28
C THR A 351 -10.60 -19.34 9.57
N GLY A 352 -11.18 -18.60 10.52
CA GLY A 352 -11.54 -19.17 11.82
C GLY A 352 -10.36 -19.41 12.78
N ALA A 353 -9.11 -19.04 12.45
CA ALA A 353 -7.96 -19.15 13.35
C ALA A 353 -8.04 -18.24 14.60
N GLY A 354 -9.01 -17.33 14.67
CA GLY A 354 -9.21 -16.45 15.83
C GLY A 354 -8.54 -15.08 15.70
N LYS A 355 -8.36 -14.60 14.47
CA LYS A 355 -7.70 -13.32 14.14
C LYS A 355 -8.29 -12.12 14.89
N SER A 356 -9.61 -12.07 15.08
CA SER A 356 -10.28 -10.92 15.71
C SER A 356 -9.81 -10.65 17.15
N LEU A 357 -9.52 -11.70 17.91
CA LEU A 357 -9.07 -11.55 19.31
C LEU A 357 -7.73 -10.81 19.41
N LEU A 358 -6.88 -10.90 18.38
CA LEU A 358 -5.55 -10.28 18.35
C LEU A 358 -5.61 -8.75 18.45
N TYR A 359 -6.72 -8.12 18.07
CA TYR A 359 -6.92 -6.68 18.25
C TYR A 359 -8.04 -6.33 19.21
N GLN A 360 -9.06 -7.20 19.37
CA GLN A 360 -10.15 -6.94 20.31
C GLN A 360 -9.66 -6.91 21.76
N LEU A 361 -8.77 -7.84 22.15
CA LEU A 361 -8.25 -7.86 23.51
C LEU A 361 -7.32 -6.66 23.77
N PRO A 362 -6.31 -6.35 22.92
CA PRO A 362 -5.56 -5.10 23.06
C PRO A 362 -6.41 -3.83 23.11
N SER A 363 -7.54 -3.80 22.39
CA SER A 363 -8.42 -2.62 22.39
C SER A 363 -8.98 -2.27 23.77
N ILE A 364 -9.13 -3.24 24.68
CA ILE A 364 -9.59 -3.01 26.06
C ILE A 364 -8.54 -2.19 26.81
N ILE A 365 -7.27 -2.61 26.73
CA ILE A 365 -6.15 -1.94 27.37
C ILE A 365 -5.93 -0.55 26.77
N LEU A 366 -5.99 -0.45 25.44
CA LEU A 366 -5.87 0.82 24.74
C LEU A 366 -7.01 1.79 25.11
N ASN A 367 -8.24 1.28 25.29
CA ASN A 367 -9.36 2.07 25.76
C ASN A 367 -9.10 2.67 27.16
N ASP A 368 -8.57 1.88 28.09
CA ASP A 368 -8.25 2.34 29.46
C ASP A 368 -7.17 3.44 29.45
N GLU A 369 -6.27 3.42 28.47
CA GLU A 369 -5.28 4.49 28.24
C GLU A 369 -5.80 5.64 27.35
N ASN A 370 -7.10 5.69 27.09
CA ASN A 370 -7.75 6.66 26.21
C ASN A 370 -7.14 6.72 24.79
N ARG A 371 -6.73 5.56 24.26
CA ARG A 371 -6.23 5.36 22.89
C ARG A 371 -7.27 4.70 22.01
N ILE A 372 -7.14 4.94 20.71
CA ILE A 372 -8.06 4.43 19.70
C ILE A 372 -7.45 3.27 18.92
N THR A 373 -8.21 2.19 18.78
CA THR A 373 -7.96 1.10 17.84
C THR A 373 -8.84 1.30 16.60
N ILE A 374 -8.22 1.48 15.44
CA ILE A 374 -8.92 1.60 14.15
C ILE A 374 -8.83 0.27 13.43
N VAL A 375 -9.96 -0.34 13.08
CA VAL A 375 -10.03 -1.59 12.32
C VAL A 375 -10.59 -1.29 10.93
N VAL A 376 -9.74 -1.36 9.92
CA VAL A 376 -10.14 -1.24 8.52
C VAL A 376 -10.62 -2.59 8.03
N SER A 377 -11.86 -2.67 7.54
CA SER A 377 -12.46 -3.92 7.06
C SER A 377 -13.22 -3.68 5.73
N PRO A 378 -13.22 -4.62 4.77
CA PRO A 378 -13.84 -4.41 3.46
C PRO A 378 -15.36 -4.60 3.48
N LEU A 379 -15.91 -5.24 4.52
CA LEU A 379 -17.31 -5.66 4.54
C LEU A 379 -18.10 -4.94 5.64
N LYS A 380 -19.11 -4.19 5.22
CA LYS A 380 -20.03 -3.49 6.13
C LYS A 380 -20.79 -4.44 7.05
N ALA A 381 -21.27 -5.57 6.52
CA ALA A 381 -21.97 -6.60 7.30
C ALA A 381 -21.08 -7.15 8.43
N LEU A 382 -19.80 -7.42 8.13
CA LEU A 382 -18.83 -7.87 9.13
C LEU A 382 -18.62 -6.83 10.24
N MET A 383 -18.61 -5.54 9.91
CA MET A 383 -18.50 -4.49 10.94
C MET A 383 -19.68 -4.50 11.92
N LYS A 384 -20.90 -4.70 11.41
CA LYS A 384 -22.12 -4.79 12.24
C LYS A 384 -22.08 -6.02 13.15
N ASP A 385 -21.71 -7.18 12.60
CA ASP A 385 -21.58 -8.43 13.37
C ASP A 385 -20.51 -8.32 14.47
N GLN A 386 -19.35 -7.73 14.15
CA GLN A 386 -18.29 -7.51 15.14
C GLN A 386 -18.75 -6.54 16.23
N LEU A 387 -19.46 -5.45 15.88
CA LEU A 387 -20.01 -4.51 16.86
C LEU A 387 -20.97 -5.21 17.82
N GLN A 388 -21.96 -5.93 17.29
CA GLN A 388 -22.94 -6.66 18.09
C GLN A 388 -22.22 -7.64 19.04
N THR A 389 -21.27 -8.40 18.51
CA THR A 389 -20.46 -9.37 19.26
C THR A 389 -19.63 -8.72 20.38
N MET A 390 -19.23 -7.46 20.26
CA MET A 390 -18.53 -6.69 21.30
C MET A 390 -19.51 -6.16 22.36
N HIS A 391 -20.67 -5.66 21.95
CA HIS A 391 -21.71 -5.17 22.87
C HIS A 391 -22.31 -6.30 23.73
N GLU A 392 -22.52 -7.49 23.16
CA GLU A 392 -22.93 -8.69 23.90
C GLU A 392 -21.94 -9.09 25.00
N LYS A 393 -20.66 -8.71 24.87
CA LYS A 393 -19.63 -8.90 25.90
C LYS A 393 -19.55 -7.74 26.91
N GLY A 394 -20.43 -6.73 26.80
CA GLY A 394 -20.39 -5.53 27.62
C GLY A 394 -19.30 -4.51 27.22
N LEU A 395 -18.69 -4.65 26.03
CA LEU A 395 -17.67 -3.74 25.51
C LEU A 395 -18.33 -2.65 24.65
N THR A 396 -19.01 -1.71 25.31
CA THR A 396 -19.84 -0.67 24.65
C THR A 396 -19.04 0.44 23.96
N TYR A 397 -17.74 0.53 24.19
CA TYR A 397 -16.83 1.50 23.56
C TYR A 397 -16.50 1.16 22.08
N ALA A 398 -17.07 0.08 21.53
CA ALA A 398 -16.97 -0.24 20.12
C ALA A 398 -18.02 0.51 19.29
N THR A 399 -17.65 0.93 18.08
CA THR A 399 -18.54 1.50 17.06
C THR A 399 -18.06 1.18 15.64
N TYR A 400 -18.86 1.48 14.63
CA TYR A 400 -18.43 1.42 13.22
C TYR A 400 -18.75 2.71 12.46
N ILE A 401 -18.07 2.98 11.36
CA ILE A 401 -18.45 4.04 10.42
C ILE A 401 -18.27 3.54 8.99
N ASN A 402 -19.37 3.56 8.22
CA ASN A 402 -19.38 3.17 6.82
C ASN A 402 -20.44 3.99 6.06
N SER A 403 -20.56 3.75 4.75
CA SER A 403 -21.51 4.49 3.90
C SER A 403 -22.98 4.11 4.08
N ASP A 404 -23.36 3.25 5.03
CA ASP A 404 -24.78 3.00 5.37
C ASP A 404 -25.24 3.83 6.59
N VAL A 405 -24.29 4.38 7.36
CA VAL A 405 -24.58 5.25 8.52
C VAL A 405 -25.01 6.64 8.02
N SER A 406 -26.04 7.23 8.63
CA SER A 406 -26.48 8.59 8.29
C SER A 406 -25.45 9.66 8.68
N TYR A 407 -25.53 10.87 8.13
CA TYR A 407 -24.54 11.92 8.45
C TYR A 407 -24.59 12.35 9.92
N SER A 408 -25.79 12.51 10.47
CA SER A 408 -26.03 12.85 11.87
C SER A 408 -25.41 11.82 12.80
N GLU A 409 -25.64 10.54 12.52
CA GLU A 409 -25.08 9.44 13.29
C GLU A 409 -23.56 9.32 13.07
N GLN A 410 -23.05 9.61 11.87
CA GLN A 410 -21.61 9.73 11.64
C GLN A 410 -20.99 10.83 12.50
N ILE A 411 -21.61 12.02 12.57
CA ILE A 411 -21.16 13.12 13.43
C ILE A 411 -21.20 12.70 14.89
N GLU A 412 -22.33 12.13 15.36
CA GLU A 412 -22.46 11.69 16.76
C GLU A 412 -21.39 10.64 17.11
N ARG A 413 -21.16 9.67 16.22
CA ARG A 413 -20.11 8.65 16.41
C ARG A 413 -18.72 9.29 16.39
N LEU A 414 -18.44 10.24 15.50
CA LEU A 414 -17.18 10.98 15.45
C LEU A 414 -16.94 11.84 16.69
N GLU A 415 -17.95 12.53 17.20
CA GLU A 415 -17.89 13.26 18.47
C GLU A 415 -17.70 12.31 19.64
N GLY A 416 -18.41 11.18 19.64
CA GLY A 416 -18.20 10.10 20.62
C GLY A 416 -16.78 9.55 20.59
N ILE A 417 -16.17 9.40 19.41
CA ILE A 417 -14.76 9.02 19.27
C ILE A 417 -13.87 10.10 19.88
N LYS A 418 -14.06 11.38 19.53
CA LYS A 418 -13.23 12.49 20.03
C LYS A 418 -13.32 12.66 21.55
N ASN A 419 -14.51 12.47 22.11
CA ASN A 419 -14.79 12.66 23.54
C ASN A 419 -14.51 11.41 24.39
N GLY A 420 -14.04 10.29 23.80
CA GLY A 420 -13.67 9.08 24.54
C GLY A 420 -14.81 8.08 24.78
N LYS A 421 -16.03 8.31 24.24
CA LYS A 421 -17.15 7.34 24.27
C LYS A 421 -16.81 6.07 23.49
N TYR A 422 -16.10 6.20 22.38
CA TYR A 422 -15.72 5.07 21.52
C TYR A 422 -14.21 4.99 21.32
N SER A 423 -13.63 3.80 21.51
CA SER A 423 -12.18 3.55 21.40
C SER A 423 -11.83 2.41 20.46
N LEU A 424 -12.80 1.59 20.04
CA LEU A 424 -12.64 0.59 18.99
C LEU A 424 -13.55 0.95 17.82
N ILE A 425 -12.97 1.26 16.66
CA ILE A 425 -13.70 1.82 15.53
C ILE A 425 -13.49 0.92 14.31
N TYR A 426 -14.56 0.30 13.83
CA TYR A 426 -14.57 -0.40 12.56
C TYR A 426 -14.87 0.58 11.42
N VAL A 427 -14.01 0.69 10.41
CA VAL A 427 -14.16 1.65 9.31
C VAL A 427 -13.95 0.99 7.95
N SER A 428 -14.65 1.51 6.94
CA SER A 428 -14.37 1.14 5.55
C SER A 428 -13.12 1.89 5.03
N PRO A 429 -12.36 1.34 4.08
CA PRO A 429 -11.18 2.01 3.54
C PRO A 429 -11.54 3.36 2.91
N GLU A 430 -12.69 3.46 2.24
CA GLU A 430 -13.15 4.68 1.57
C GLU A 430 -13.45 5.78 2.59
N PHE A 431 -14.03 5.43 3.76
CA PHE A 431 -14.27 6.39 4.84
C PHE A 431 -12.96 6.93 5.41
N LEU A 432 -11.99 6.05 5.70
CA LEU A 432 -10.71 6.47 6.25
C LEU A 432 -9.96 7.42 5.30
N GLN A 433 -10.19 7.30 3.99
CA GLN A 433 -9.57 8.13 2.95
C GLN A 433 -10.22 9.50 2.78
N LYS A 434 -11.41 9.74 3.34
CA LYS A 434 -12.06 11.06 3.29
C LYS A 434 -11.23 12.13 4.01
N TYR A 435 -10.55 11.75 5.08
CA TYR A 435 -9.80 12.67 5.92
C TYR A 435 -8.32 12.67 5.53
N SER A 436 -7.75 13.87 5.36
CA SER A 436 -6.32 14.03 5.08
C SER A 436 -5.46 13.86 6.33
N SER A 437 -6.04 14.08 7.50
CA SER A 437 -5.39 14.07 8.81
C SER A 437 -6.13 13.17 9.79
N ALA A 438 -5.38 12.44 10.61
CA ALA A 438 -5.93 11.56 11.63
C ALA A 438 -6.72 12.37 12.67
N LYS A 439 -6.32 13.62 12.95
CA LYS A 439 -6.97 14.50 13.94
C LYS A 439 -8.45 14.75 13.64
N TYR A 440 -8.87 14.73 12.38
CA TYR A 440 -10.31 14.85 12.06
C TYR A 440 -11.13 13.68 12.60
N LEU A 441 -10.54 12.48 12.58
CA LEU A 441 -11.15 11.25 13.09
C LEU A 441 -11.06 11.18 14.62
N VAL A 442 -9.88 11.45 15.18
CA VAL A 442 -9.60 11.15 16.60
C VAL A 442 -9.61 12.36 17.55
N GLY A 443 -9.64 13.58 17.02
CA GLY A 443 -9.50 14.80 17.82
C GLY A 443 -8.12 14.91 18.47
N ASP A 444 -8.09 15.22 19.75
CA ASP A 444 -6.87 15.32 20.56
C ASP A 444 -6.37 13.97 21.11
N ARG A 445 -7.17 12.91 20.94
CA ARG A 445 -6.78 11.55 21.29
C ARG A 445 -5.70 11.03 20.34
N LYS A 446 -5.05 9.93 20.73
CA LYS A 446 -4.04 9.27 19.89
C LYS A 446 -4.51 7.88 19.46
N ILE A 447 -4.05 7.48 18.29
CA ILE A 447 -4.21 6.12 17.79
C ILE A 447 -3.20 5.23 18.53
N GLY A 448 -3.68 4.11 19.07
CA GLY A 448 -2.83 3.09 19.70
C GLY A 448 -2.54 1.91 18.77
N LEU A 449 -3.45 1.59 17.85
CA LEU A 449 -3.31 0.48 16.92
C LEU A 449 -4.15 0.72 15.67
N VAL A 450 -3.58 0.46 14.49
CA VAL A 450 -4.34 0.33 13.24
C VAL A 450 -4.33 -1.12 12.81
N VAL A 451 -5.50 -1.68 12.53
CA VAL A 451 -5.67 -3.03 12.05
C VAL A 451 -6.16 -2.97 10.62
N VAL A 452 -5.49 -3.68 9.72
CA VAL A 452 -5.95 -3.88 8.35
C VAL A 452 -6.40 -5.32 8.23
N ASP A 453 -7.72 -5.52 8.30
CA ASP A 453 -8.33 -6.83 8.10
C ASP A 453 -8.44 -7.15 6.61
N GLU A 454 -8.35 -8.43 6.27
CA GLU A 454 -8.28 -8.91 4.88
C GLU A 454 -7.25 -8.14 4.03
N ALA A 455 -6.04 -7.99 4.60
CA ALA A 455 -4.94 -7.22 4.01
C ALA A 455 -4.58 -7.64 2.57
N HIS A 456 -4.96 -8.84 2.13
CA HIS A 456 -4.80 -9.26 0.73
C HIS A 456 -5.57 -8.40 -0.28
N CYS A 457 -6.61 -7.66 0.13
CA CYS A 457 -7.38 -6.76 -0.73
C CYS A 457 -6.55 -5.61 -1.33
N VAL A 458 -5.36 -5.30 -0.78
CA VAL A 458 -4.44 -4.30 -1.35
C VAL A 458 -3.64 -4.84 -2.53
N SER A 459 -3.44 -6.15 -2.60
CA SER A 459 -2.65 -6.75 -3.67
C SER A 459 -3.45 -6.69 -4.95
N THR A 460 -2.91 -6.02 -5.96
CA THR A 460 -3.47 -5.93 -7.32
C THR A 460 -3.72 -7.28 -8.00
N TRP A 461 -3.19 -8.34 -7.40
CA TRP A 461 -3.19 -9.69 -7.90
C TRP A 461 -4.27 -10.55 -7.26
N GLY A 462 -4.75 -10.16 -6.08
CA GLY A 462 -5.90 -10.78 -5.45
C GLY A 462 -7.17 -10.55 -6.28
N LYS A 463 -8.02 -11.57 -6.42
CA LYS A 463 -9.34 -11.40 -7.06
C LYS A 463 -10.24 -10.43 -6.30
N ASP A 464 -9.96 -10.22 -5.02
CA ASP A 464 -10.67 -9.27 -4.15
C ASP A 464 -9.96 -7.91 -4.08
N PHE A 465 -9.10 -7.60 -5.06
CA PHE A 465 -8.47 -6.29 -5.15
C PHE A 465 -9.53 -5.20 -5.15
N ARG A 466 -9.33 -4.21 -4.29
CA ARG A 466 -10.13 -2.98 -4.28
C ARG A 466 -9.17 -1.81 -4.40
N ALA A 467 -9.42 -0.93 -5.37
CA ALA A 467 -8.61 0.27 -5.57
C ALA A 467 -8.48 1.09 -4.28
N ASP A 468 -9.57 1.22 -3.52
CA ASP A 468 -9.56 1.92 -2.24
C ASP A 468 -8.65 1.23 -1.20
N TYR A 469 -8.56 -0.11 -1.17
CA TYR A 469 -7.56 -0.81 -0.37
C TYR A 469 -6.13 -0.54 -0.87
N GLY A 470 -5.91 -0.55 -2.19
CA GLY A 470 -4.61 -0.26 -2.79
C GLY A 470 -4.06 1.12 -2.40
N TYR A 471 -4.93 2.11 -2.19
CA TYR A 471 -4.53 3.45 -1.72
C TYR A 471 -4.35 3.56 -0.20
N LEU A 472 -4.84 2.60 0.59
CA LEU A 472 -4.91 2.68 2.05
C LEU A 472 -3.55 2.98 2.70
N GLY A 473 -2.48 2.33 2.23
CA GLY A 473 -1.13 2.52 2.76
C GLY A 473 -0.63 3.96 2.64
N ASP A 474 -0.97 4.66 1.56
CA ASP A 474 -0.55 6.06 1.35
C ASP A 474 -1.25 7.01 2.34
N TYR A 475 -2.47 6.68 2.77
CA TYR A 475 -3.21 7.43 3.79
C TYR A 475 -2.71 7.12 5.20
N ILE A 476 -2.50 5.86 5.54
CA ILE A 476 -1.96 5.47 6.86
C ILE A 476 -0.56 6.07 7.05
N LYS A 477 0.28 6.08 6.00
CA LYS A 477 1.59 6.74 6.00
C LYS A 477 1.50 8.23 6.33
N ARG A 478 0.45 8.93 5.88
CA ARG A 478 0.21 10.35 6.26
C ARG A 478 -0.17 10.46 7.73
N TYR A 479 -1.03 9.59 8.24
CA TYR A 479 -1.41 9.58 9.66
C TYR A 479 -0.19 9.34 10.57
N ARG A 480 0.74 8.49 10.14
CA ARG A 480 2.02 8.25 10.83
C ARG A 480 2.93 9.47 10.94
N LYS A 481 2.78 10.46 10.06
CA LYS A 481 3.48 11.75 10.18
C LYS A 481 2.92 12.60 11.33
N GLU A 482 1.70 12.34 11.78
CA GLU A 482 1.02 13.09 12.84
C GLU A 482 1.05 12.37 14.19
N MET A 483 0.98 11.04 14.18
CA MET A 483 0.89 10.19 15.37
C MET A 483 1.58 8.85 15.10
N GLN A 484 2.41 8.37 16.03
CA GLN A 484 3.05 7.05 15.93
C GLN A 484 2.09 5.94 16.41
N PHE A 485 2.01 4.83 15.67
CA PHE A 485 1.21 3.66 16.03
C PHE A 485 1.60 2.41 15.20
N PRO A 486 1.56 1.21 15.80
CA PRO A 486 1.71 -0.06 15.07
C PRO A 486 0.55 -0.33 14.11
N ILE A 487 0.85 -0.98 13.00
CA ILE A 487 -0.12 -1.63 12.12
C ILE A 487 -0.11 -3.13 12.37
N LEU A 488 -1.29 -3.71 12.54
CA LEU A 488 -1.55 -5.13 12.49
C LEU A 488 -2.25 -5.48 11.17
N ALA A 489 -1.53 -6.08 10.23
CA ALA A 489 -2.11 -6.62 9.00
C ALA A 489 -2.56 -8.08 9.23
N LEU A 490 -3.78 -8.40 8.80
CA LEU A 490 -4.40 -9.71 8.98
C LEU A 490 -4.85 -10.27 7.65
N THR A 491 -4.49 -11.51 7.33
CA THR A 491 -5.03 -12.20 6.15
C THR A 491 -5.00 -13.72 6.31
N ALA A 492 -5.76 -14.42 5.47
CA ALA A 492 -5.71 -15.87 5.35
C ALA A 492 -4.93 -16.37 4.13
N THR A 493 -4.65 -15.51 3.16
CA THR A 493 -4.38 -15.92 1.77
C THR A 493 -3.10 -15.30 1.19
N ALA A 494 -2.14 -14.91 2.02
CA ALA A 494 -0.85 -14.39 1.54
C ALA A 494 0.13 -15.53 1.21
N VAL A 495 0.69 -15.53 0.02
CA VAL A 495 1.73 -16.46 -0.43
C VAL A 495 3.09 -15.82 -0.16
N TRP A 496 4.01 -16.60 0.42
CA TRP A 496 5.36 -16.16 0.74
C TRP A 496 6.35 -16.69 -0.31
N GLY A 497 7.16 -15.78 -0.88
CA GLY A 497 8.22 -16.14 -1.83
C GLY A 497 7.74 -16.62 -3.20
N GLY A 498 8.71 -16.99 -4.04
CA GLY A 498 8.47 -17.45 -5.41
C GLY A 498 7.91 -16.37 -6.34
N GLU A 499 7.36 -16.79 -7.49
CA GLU A 499 6.74 -15.89 -8.48
C GLU A 499 5.46 -15.21 -7.94
N PHE A 500 4.83 -15.79 -6.91
CA PHE A 500 3.53 -15.35 -6.39
C PHE A 500 3.61 -14.67 -5.03
N ASP A 501 4.73 -14.05 -4.68
CA ASP A 501 4.96 -13.42 -3.37
C ASP A 501 3.99 -12.26 -3.06
N THR A 502 2.75 -12.57 -2.68
CA THR A 502 1.75 -11.58 -2.29
C THR A 502 2.04 -11.00 -0.91
N LEU A 503 2.83 -11.70 -0.08
CA LEU A 503 3.24 -11.21 1.23
C LEU A 503 4.03 -9.90 1.09
N ASN A 504 5.09 -9.90 0.27
CA ASN A 504 5.91 -8.70 0.07
C ASN A 504 5.17 -7.59 -0.68
N GLU A 505 4.24 -7.94 -1.58
CA GLU A 505 3.36 -6.96 -2.21
C GLU A 505 2.45 -6.25 -1.20
N ILE A 506 1.83 -7.00 -0.29
CA ILE A 506 0.95 -6.43 0.75
C ILE A 506 1.75 -5.51 1.67
N ILE A 507 2.95 -5.91 2.08
CA ILE A 507 3.88 -5.08 2.86
C ILE A 507 4.14 -3.75 2.14
N GLY A 508 4.47 -3.82 0.84
CA GLY A 508 4.75 -2.63 0.02
C GLY A 508 3.53 -1.72 -0.15
N TYR A 509 2.38 -2.25 -0.55
CA TYR A 509 1.17 -1.46 -0.78
C TYR A 509 0.59 -0.85 0.50
N LEU A 510 0.71 -1.53 1.65
CA LEU A 510 0.31 -0.98 2.94
C LEU A 510 1.33 0.01 3.53
N ASN A 511 2.49 0.18 2.91
CA ASN A 511 3.61 0.95 3.47
C ASN A 511 3.92 0.51 4.92
N LEU A 512 3.95 -0.80 5.17
CA LEU A 512 4.39 -1.30 6.47
C LEU A 512 5.86 -0.92 6.69
N MET A 513 6.26 -0.80 7.96
CA MET A 513 7.63 -0.48 8.33
C MET A 513 8.62 -1.54 7.82
N PRO A 514 9.88 -1.17 7.58
CA PRO A 514 10.91 -2.13 7.21
C PRO A 514 10.99 -3.29 8.19
N ALA A 515 11.09 -4.51 7.66
CA ALA A 515 11.18 -5.76 8.43
C ALA A 515 10.06 -5.91 9.49
N PRO A 516 8.77 -5.96 9.07
CA PRO A 516 7.67 -6.20 10.00
C PRO A 516 7.82 -7.60 10.64
N ILE A 517 7.25 -7.77 11.84
CA ILE A 517 7.17 -9.06 12.51
C ILE A 517 6.12 -9.90 11.79
N ILE A 518 6.55 -10.99 11.16
CA ILE A 518 5.65 -11.87 10.41
C ILE A 518 5.38 -13.14 11.22
N TYR A 519 4.10 -13.41 11.44
CA TYR A 519 3.61 -14.66 12.00
C TYR A 519 2.85 -15.41 10.91
N TYR A 520 3.53 -16.37 10.28
CA TYR A 520 2.95 -17.20 9.24
C TYR A 520 2.56 -18.56 9.83
N THR A 521 1.27 -18.77 10.08
CA THR A 521 0.78 -20.01 10.72
C THR A 521 0.56 -21.15 9.74
N ASP A 522 0.41 -22.35 10.28
CA ASP A 522 -0.02 -23.53 9.54
C ASP A 522 -1.37 -23.32 8.84
N ILE A 523 -1.39 -23.63 7.55
CA ILE A 523 -2.58 -23.49 6.70
C ILE A 523 -3.36 -24.80 6.66
N LYS A 524 -2.66 -25.92 6.87
CA LYS A 524 -3.20 -27.28 6.81
C LYS A 524 -4.32 -27.50 7.83
N ARG A 525 -5.48 -27.98 7.35
CA ARG A 525 -6.59 -28.43 8.20
C ARG A 525 -6.67 -29.95 8.20
N THR A 526 -6.12 -30.57 9.24
CA THR A 526 -6.07 -32.04 9.37
C THR A 526 -7.45 -32.69 9.52
N ASN A 527 -8.47 -31.92 9.91
CA ASN A 527 -9.85 -32.39 10.05
C ASN A 527 -10.72 -32.18 8.80
N VAL A 528 -10.15 -31.72 7.67
CA VAL A 528 -10.87 -31.51 6.41
C VAL A 528 -10.29 -32.40 5.32
N ASP A 529 -11.08 -33.34 4.82
CA ASP A 529 -10.70 -34.21 3.72
C ASP A 529 -10.96 -33.53 2.37
N ILE A 530 -10.00 -33.57 1.44
CA ILE A 530 -10.10 -32.98 0.10
C ILE A 530 -10.18 -34.09 -0.95
N GLU A 531 -11.23 -34.10 -1.77
CA GLU A 531 -11.45 -35.11 -2.82
C GLU A 531 -11.80 -34.48 -4.18
N ILE A 532 -10.99 -34.73 -5.21
CA ILE A 532 -11.23 -34.26 -6.57
C ILE A 532 -11.52 -35.45 -7.47
N LYS A 533 -12.80 -35.67 -7.80
CA LYS A 533 -13.22 -36.79 -8.66
C LYS A 533 -13.28 -36.33 -10.10
N LYS A 534 -12.36 -36.82 -10.94
CA LYS A 534 -12.38 -36.52 -12.37
C LYS A 534 -13.54 -37.27 -13.04
N VAL A 535 -14.37 -36.54 -13.78
CA VAL A 535 -15.51 -37.09 -14.54
C VAL A 535 -15.33 -36.80 -16.02
N ASN A 536 -15.55 -37.81 -16.85
CA ASN A 536 -15.61 -37.65 -18.30
C ASN A 536 -17.06 -37.40 -18.71
N VAL A 537 -17.28 -36.34 -19.47
CA VAL A 537 -18.61 -35.95 -19.92
C VAL A 537 -18.72 -36.17 -21.42
N THR A 538 -19.63 -37.04 -21.82
CA THR A 538 -20.05 -37.25 -23.21
C THR A 538 -21.31 -36.43 -23.48
N GLY A 539 -21.42 -35.84 -24.69
CA GLY A 539 -22.57 -35.00 -25.06
C GLY A 539 -22.49 -33.56 -24.52
N ASN A 540 -23.65 -32.98 -24.17
CA ASN A 540 -23.73 -31.60 -23.70
C ASN A 540 -23.14 -31.47 -22.29
N TYR A 541 -21.92 -30.92 -22.24
CA TYR A 541 -21.19 -30.74 -20.99
C TYR A 541 -21.98 -30.01 -19.90
N ARG A 542 -22.68 -28.92 -20.26
CA ARG A 542 -23.41 -28.10 -19.27
C ARG A 542 -24.56 -28.87 -18.65
N GLU A 543 -25.37 -29.52 -19.47
CA GLU A 543 -26.55 -30.25 -19.02
C GLU A 543 -26.15 -31.40 -18.10
N THR A 544 -25.11 -32.16 -18.48
CA THR A 544 -24.58 -33.25 -17.64
C THR A 544 -24.02 -32.72 -16.31
N LYS A 545 -23.30 -31.60 -16.33
CA LYS A 545 -22.73 -30.99 -15.12
C LYS A 545 -23.81 -30.45 -14.16
N ILE A 546 -24.86 -29.85 -14.70
CA ILE A 546 -26.04 -29.41 -13.94
C ILE A 546 -26.69 -30.61 -13.26
N LYS A 547 -26.96 -31.68 -14.00
CA LYS A 547 -27.56 -32.91 -13.46
C LYS A 547 -26.72 -33.50 -12.32
N MET A 548 -25.41 -33.66 -12.52
CA MET A 548 -24.50 -34.15 -11.48
C MET A 548 -24.52 -33.30 -10.20
N THR A 549 -24.69 -31.98 -10.34
CA THR A 549 -24.75 -31.07 -9.19
C THR A 549 -26.08 -31.17 -8.45
N ILE A 550 -27.18 -31.30 -9.18
CA ILE A 550 -28.52 -31.56 -8.61
C ILE A 550 -28.52 -32.87 -7.81
N ASP A 551 -27.91 -33.91 -8.38
CA ASP A 551 -27.81 -35.22 -7.73
C ASP A 551 -27.06 -35.12 -6.38
N GLU A 552 -25.94 -34.38 -6.33
CA GLU A 552 -25.23 -34.17 -5.05
C GLU A 552 -25.96 -33.27 -4.07
N ILE A 553 -26.59 -32.18 -4.51
CA ILE A 553 -27.41 -31.33 -3.62
C ILE A 553 -28.51 -32.19 -2.96
N THR A 554 -29.19 -33.00 -3.77
CA THR A 554 -30.28 -33.88 -3.31
C THR A 554 -29.77 -34.89 -2.30
N LYS A 555 -28.61 -35.50 -2.55
CA LYS A 555 -27.98 -36.44 -1.63
C LYS A 555 -27.60 -35.78 -0.30
N ILE A 556 -26.95 -34.63 -0.34
CA ILE A 556 -26.51 -33.89 0.86
C ILE A 556 -27.71 -33.53 1.73
N VAL A 557 -28.79 -32.99 1.13
CA VAL A 557 -30.03 -32.64 1.86
C VAL A 557 -30.63 -33.88 2.52
N LYS A 558 -30.68 -35.02 1.83
CA LYS A 558 -31.19 -36.29 2.38
C LYS A 558 -30.34 -36.85 3.53
N GLU A 559 -29.03 -36.63 3.47
CA GLU A 559 -28.11 -36.99 4.58
C GLU A 559 -28.21 -36.02 5.78
N GLY A 560 -28.89 -34.87 5.62
CA GLY A 560 -29.06 -33.88 6.68
C GLY A 560 -27.78 -33.13 7.05
N LYS A 561 -26.76 -33.16 6.18
CA LYS A 561 -25.44 -32.54 6.46
C LYS A 561 -25.41 -31.11 5.99
N LYS A 562 -25.01 -30.19 6.89
CA LYS A 562 -24.89 -28.77 6.54
C LYS A 562 -23.82 -28.56 5.49
N ALA A 563 -24.18 -27.93 4.38
CA ALA A 563 -23.26 -27.77 3.26
C ALA A 563 -23.33 -26.41 2.56
N ILE A 564 -22.21 -26.04 1.95
CA ILE A 564 -22.12 -24.94 0.99
C ILE A 564 -21.83 -25.53 -0.38
N VAL A 565 -22.57 -25.09 -1.39
CA VAL A 565 -22.27 -25.39 -2.79
C VAL A 565 -21.81 -24.15 -3.52
N TYR A 566 -20.53 -24.11 -3.91
CA TYR A 566 -19.95 -22.96 -4.61
C TYR A 566 -20.10 -23.03 -6.12
N PHE A 567 -20.54 -21.91 -6.69
CA PHE A 567 -20.74 -21.69 -8.13
C PHE A 567 -19.92 -20.51 -8.63
N PRO A 568 -19.35 -20.62 -9.84
CA PRO A 568 -18.72 -19.48 -10.50
C PRO A 568 -19.71 -18.36 -10.86
N TRP A 569 -20.96 -18.69 -11.24
CA TRP A 569 -21.95 -17.72 -11.73
C TRP A 569 -23.32 -17.82 -11.04
N LYS A 570 -23.98 -16.66 -10.89
CA LYS A 570 -25.36 -16.57 -10.37
C LYS A 570 -26.39 -17.25 -11.27
N SER A 571 -26.19 -17.20 -12.58
CA SER A 571 -27.07 -17.86 -13.57
C SER A 571 -27.14 -19.37 -13.35
N GLN A 572 -25.99 -20.02 -13.07
CA GLN A 572 -25.94 -21.45 -12.77
C GLN A 572 -26.73 -21.81 -11.52
N ILE A 573 -26.69 -20.96 -10.49
CA ILE A 573 -27.46 -21.15 -9.27
C ILE A 573 -28.95 -21.13 -9.58
N LYS A 574 -29.42 -20.12 -10.33
CA LYS A 574 -30.82 -20.00 -10.73
C LYS A 574 -31.28 -21.21 -11.54
N ASP A 575 -30.48 -21.62 -12.53
CA ASP A 575 -30.78 -22.77 -13.39
C ASP A 575 -30.89 -24.08 -12.61
N ILE A 576 -29.99 -24.30 -11.64
CA ILE A 576 -30.00 -25.50 -10.80
C ILE A 576 -31.15 -25.46 -9.80
N TYR A 577 -31.36 -24.33 -9.12
CA TYR A 577 -32.40 -24.19 -8.10
C TYR A 577 -33.79 -24.49 -8.64
N ILE A 578 -34.14 -23.94 -9.82
CA ILE A 578 -35.45 -24.15 -10.46
C ILE A 578 -35.68 -25.63 -10.85
N ARG A 579 -34.59 -26.40 -11.05
CA ARG A 579 -34.67 -27.83 -11.43
C ARG A 579 -34.66 -28.77 -10.22
N LEU A 580 -34.47 -28.26 -8.99
CA LEU A 580 -34.61 -29.05 -7.77
C LEU A 580 -36.09 -29.35 -7.52
N SER A 581 -36.41 -30.49 -6.91
CA SER A 581 -37.77 -30.79 -6.47
C SER A 581 -38.18 -29.90 -5.28
N GLU A 582 -39.48 -29.65 -5.11
CA GLU A 582 -40.00 -28.71 -4.08
C GLU A 582 -39.57 -29.08 -2.65
N ASP A 583 -39.52 -30.38 -2.34
CA ASP A 583 -39.05 -30.88 -1.04
C ASP A 583 -37.58 -30.51 -0.77
N ILE A 584 -36.73 -30.59 -1.81
CA ILE A 584 -35.32 -30.21 -1.71
C ILE A 584 -35.17 -28.70 -1.67
N GLN A 585 -35.91 -27.95 -2.51
CA GLN A 585 -35.88 -26.48 -2.51
C GLN A 585 -36.20 -25.91 -1.13
N SER A 586 -37.14 -26.50 -0.38
CA SER A 586 -37.48 -26.06 0.97
C SER A 586 -36.32 -26.09 1.98
N LYS A 587 -35.25 -26.86 1.69
CA LYS A 587 -34.05 -27.02 2.51
C LYS A 587 -32.82 -26.31 1.95
N VAL A 588 -32.98 -25.58 0.84
CA VAL A 588 -31.88 -24.96 0.10
C VAL A 588 -32.08 -23.45 0.06
N ALA A 589 -31.06 -22.69 0.40
CA ALA A 589 -31.04 -21.23 0.23
C ALA A 589 -30.10 -20.80 -0.90
N ILE A 590 -30.33 -19.62 -1.45
CA ILE A 590 -29.44 -18.97 -2.43
C ILE A 590 -28.77 -17.78 -1.76
N TYR A 591 -27.43 -17.71 -1.81
CA TYR A 591 -26.69 -16.57 -1.30
C TYR A 591 -25.67 -16.07 -2.32
N THR A 592 -25.88 -14.87 -2.85
CA THR A 592 -25.00 -14.28 -3.86
C THR A 592 -24.69 -12.82 -3.53
N GLY A 593 -23.92 -12.13 -4.38
CA GLY A 593 -23.67 -10.69 -4.21
C GLY A 593 -24.94 -9.81 -4.27
N ASP A 594 -26.07 -10.36 -4.73
CA ASP A 594 -27.36 -9.65 -4.75
C ASP A 594 -28.12 -9.78 -3.43
N THR A 595 -27.76 -10.74 -2.58
CA THR A 595 -28.38 -10.96 -1.28
C THR A 595 -27.94 -9.84 -0.34
N LYS A 596 -28.87 -8.95 0.03
CA LYS A 596 -28.59 -7.72 0.78
C LYS A 596 -29.53 -7.55 1.97
N GLY A 597 -29.05 -6.86 3.00
CA GLY A 597 -29.87 -6.45 4.15
C GLY A 597 -30.48 -7.63 4.90
N GLU A 598 -31.76 -7.49 5.27
CA GLU A 598 -32.52 -8.45 6.08
C GLU A 598 -32.59 -9.85 5.46
N GLU A 599 -32.66 -9.97 4.14
CA GLU A 599 -32.70 -11.27 3.44
C GLU A 599 -31.45 -12.11 3.75
N GLY A 600 -30.27 -11.47 3.74
CA GLY A 600 -29.01 -12.14 4.07
C GLY A 600 -28.95 -12.57 5.53
N GLU A 601 -29.43 -11.73 6.44
CA GLU A 601 -29.51 -12.02 7.88
C GLU A 601 -30.47 -13.20 8.15
N GLU A 602 -31.62 -13.23 7.48
CA GLU A 602 -32.60 -14.32 7.58
C GLU A 602 -32.01 -15.65 7.06
N ILE A 603 -31.39 -15.65 5.88
CA ILE A 603 -30.76 -16.87 5.31
C ILE A 603 -29.68 -17.40 6.26
N ILE A 604 -28.82 -16.53 6.79
CA ILE A 604 -27.77 -16.93 7.73
C ILE A 604 -28.38 -17.48 9.01
N SER A 605 -29.43 -16.85 9.55
CA SER A 605 -30.13 -17.30 10.74
C SER A 605 -30.75 -18.69 10.55
N LYS A 606 -31.48 -18.90 9.46
CA LYS A 606 -32.11 -20.18 9.09
C LYS A 606 -31.10 -21.28 8.78
N PHE A 607 -29.96 -20.93 8.21
CA PHE A 607 -28.87 -21.88 8.00
C PHE A 607 -28.17 -22.26 9.32
N LYS A 608 -27.98 -21.30 10.22
CA LYS A 608 -27.48 -21.57 11.59
C LYS A 608 -28.43 -22.48 12.37
N SER A 609 -29.74 -22.24 12.32
CA SER A 609 -30.75 -23.06 13.01
C SER A 609 -30.93 -24.46 12.41
N GLY A 610 -30.46 -24.69 11.18
CA GLY A 610 -30.63 -25.96 10.45
C GLY A 610 -31.97 -26.08 9.71
N GLU A 611 -32.73 -24.99 9.59
CA GLU A 611 -33.91 -24.93 8.72
C GLU A 611 -33.49 -25.11 7.26
N TYR A 612 -32.45 -24.38 6.85
CA TYR A 612 -31.70 -24.65 5.63
C TYR A 612 -30.55 -25.61 5.91
N ILE A 613 -30.38 -26.60 5.03
CA ILE A 613 -29.30 -27.60 5.07
C ILE A 613 -28.21 -27.24 4.07
N VAL A 614 -28.58 -26.66 2.92
CA VAL A 614 -27.63 -26.33 1.86
C VAL A 614 -27.76 -24.85 1.47
N VAL A 615 -26.62 -24.18 1.29
CA VAL A 615 -26.57 -22.85 0.68
C VAL A 615 -25.89 -22.94 -0.68
N LEU A 616 -26.62 -22.58 -1.74
CA LEU A 616 -26.07 -22.38 -3.08
C LEU A 616 -25.46 -20.99 -3.15
N ALA A 617 -24.14 -20.93 -3.31
CA ALA A 617 -23.37 -19.73 -3.06
C ALA A 617 -22.45 -19.35 -4.22
N THR A 618 -22.26 -18.05 -4.44
CA THR A 618 -21.03 -17.56 -5.06
C THR A 618 -20.01 -17.21 -3.98
N LYS A 619 -18.83 -16.69 -4.36
CA LYS A 619 -17.80 -16.21 -3.42
C LYS A 619 -18.34 -15.19 -2.38
N ALA A 620 -19.48 -14.56 -2.64
CA ALA A 620 -20.16 -13.66 -1.71
C ALA A 620 -20.55 -14.34 -0.38
N PHE A 621 -20.87 -15.63 -0.36
CA PHE A 621 -21.09 -16.40 0.88
C PHE A 621 -19.74 -16.79 1.47
N GLY A 622 -19.03 -15.78 1.94
CA GLY A 622 -17.60 -15.85 2.06
C GLY A 622 -17.09 -15.06 3.26
N MET A 623 -16.43 -13.96 2.95
CA MET A 623 -15.82 -13.07 3.91
C MET A 623 -16.85 -12.65 4.98
N GLY A 624 -16.46 -12.73 6.25
CA GLY A 624 -17.27 -12.30 7.40
C GLY A 624 -18.33 -13.28 7.94
N ILE A 625 -18.66 -14.36 7.25
CA ILE A 625 -19.63 -15.36 7.76
C ILE A 625 -18.92 -16.36 8.68
N ASP A 626 -19.41 -16.46 9.93
CA ASP A 626 -18.92 -17.42 10.94
C ASP A 626 -20.01 -18.45 11.31
N ILE A 627 -19.84 -19.68 10.80
CA ILE A 627 -20.69 -20.83 11.08
C ILE A 627 -19.76 -22.01 11.38
N SER A 628 -19.90 -22.59 12.57
CA SER A 628 -18.93 -23.55 13.11
C SER A 628 -19.16 -24.99 12.67
N ASP A 629 -20.38 -25.33 12.26
CA ASP A 629 -20.88 -26.70 12.07
C ASP A 629 -21.14 -27.08 10.61
N ILE A 630 -20.48 -26.41 9.66
CA ILE A 630 -20.52 -26.81 8.24
C ILE A 630 -19.69 -28.09 8.05
N GLU A 631 -20.32 -29.13 7.52
CA GLU A 631 -19.69 -30.43 7.29
C GLU A 631 -19.15 -30.56 5.86
N ILE A 632 -19.87 -30.02 4.87
CA ILE A 632 -19.54 -30.22 3.46
C ILE A 632 -19.33 -28.89 2.74
N VAL A 633 -18.26 -28.83 1.95
CA VAL A 633 -18.08 -27.81 0.90
C VAL A 633 -17.99 -28.54 -0.44
N TYR A 634 -18.99 -28.33 -1.30
CA TYR A 634 -19.01 -28.90 -2.65
C TYR A 634 -18.80 -27.79 -3.69
N HIS A 635 -17.93 -28.03 -4.66
CA HIS A 635 -17.67 -27.08 -5.74
C HIS A 635 -18.29 -27.57 -7.03
N HIS A 636 -19.26 -26.81 -7.57
CA HIS A 636 -19.71 -27.01 -8.94
C HIS A 636 -18.53 -26.88 -9.91
N ALA A 637 -17.66 -25.89 -9.68
CA ALA A 637 -16.33 -25.83 -10.27
C ALA A 637 -15.35 -25.28 -9.22
N ILE A 638 -14.15 -25.86 -9.14
CA ILE A 638 -13.04 -25.35 -8.29
C ILE A 638 -12.76 -23.88 -8.68
N PRO A 639 -12.30 -22.98 -7.82
CA PRO A 639 -11.85 -21.65 -8.26
C PRO A 639 -10.50 -21.71 -8.99
N GLY A 640 -10.26 -20.77 -9.90
CA GLY A 640 -9.04 -20.74 -10.73
C GLY A 640 -7.72 -20.36 -10.01
N ASN A 641 -7.69 -20.31 -8.68
CA ASN A 641 -6.47 -20.18 -7.89
C ASN A 641 -6.61 -20.96 -6.57
N LEU A 642 -5.46 -21.35 -5.98
CA LEU A 642 -5.47 -22.18 -4.76
C LEU A 642 -5.75 -21.39 -3.48
N ALA A 643 -5.49 -20.08 -3.46
CA ALA A 643 -5.78 -19.23 -2.32
C ALA A 643 -7.29 -19.16 -2.03
N ASP A 644 -8.10 -18.88 -3.07
CA ASP A 644 -9.56 -18.89 -3.00
C ASP A 644 -10.06 -20.30 -2.63
N TYR A 645 -9.53 -21.35 -3.27
CA TYR A 645 -9.94 -22.72 -2.97
C TYR A 645 -9.71 -23.06 -1.51
N SER A 646 -8.51 -22.76 -0.99
CA SER A 646 -8.15 -22.99 0.42
C SER A 646 -9.05 -22.21 1.37
N GLN A 647 -9.43 -20.99 1.02
CA GLN A 647 -10.33 -20.15 1.84
C GLN A 647 -11.76 -20.71 1.86
N GLU A 648 -12.27 -21.17 0.72
CA GLU A 648 -13.60 -21.75 0.55
C GLU A 648 -13.74 -23.08 1.29
N ILE A 649 -12.80 -24.01 1.10
CA ILE A 649 -12.82 -25.32 1.79
C ILE A 649 -12.56 -25.19 3.29
N GLY A 650 -11.85 -24.16 3.73
CA GLY A 650 -11.59 -23.87 5.14
C GLY A 650 -12.84 -23.54 5.97
N ARG A 651 -14.01 -23.46 5.32
CA ARG A 651 -15.32 -23.33 5.98
C ARG A 651 -15.85 -24.65 6.51
N ALA A 652 -15.51 -25.76 5.86
CA ALA A 652 -15.85 -27.08 6.36
C ALA A 652 -15.03 -27.38 7.62
N GLY A 653 -15.65 -28.04 8.61
CA GLY A 653 -14.95 -28.49 9.83
C GLY A 653 -14.32 -27.32 10.60
N ARG A 654 -15.00 -26.18 10.70
CA ARG A 654 -14.48 -25.03 11.46
C ARG A 654 -14.38 -25.34 12.95
N ASN A 655 -15.36 -26.07 13.50
CA ASN A 655 -15.15 -26.84 14.73
C ASN A 655 -14.21 -28.01 14.45
N ARG A 656 -13.06 -28.05 15.14
CA ARG A 656 -12.04 -29.12 14.99
C ARG A 656 -12.56 -30.51 15.38
N GLU A 657 -13.66 -30.59 16.13
CA GLU A 657 -14.33 -31.84 16.47
C GLU A 657 -15.14 -32.42 15.30
N ILE A 658 -15.49 -31.58 14.32
CA ILE A 658 -16.24 -31.99 13.13
C ILE A 658 -15.25 -32.33 12.01
N ARG A 659 -15.45 -33.50 11.40
CA ARG A 659 -14.70 -33.92 10.22
C ARG A 659 -15.36 -33.32 8.97
N GLY A 660 -14.73 -32.30 8.41
CA GLY A 660 -15.20 -31.63 7.20
C GLY A 660 -14.83 -32.41 5.93
N LYS A 661 -15.64 -32.28 4.88
CA LYS A 661 -15.35 -32.83 3.55
C LYS A 661 -15.48 -31.75 2.47
N ALA A 662 -14.41 -31.57 1.70
CA ALA A 662 -14.38 -30.69 0.54
C ALA A 662 -14.21 -31.51 -0.74
N TYR A 663 -15.14 -31.39 -1.70
CA TYR A 663 -15.04 -32.19 -2.92
C TYR A 663 -15.69 -31.58 -4.16
N THR A 664 -15.32 -32.12 -5.33
CA THR A 664 -15.87 -31.71 -6.63
C THR A 664 -15.92 -32.89 -7.61
N LEU A 665 -16.87 -32.85 -8.54
CA LEU A 665 -16.92 -33.70 -9.73
C LEU A 665 -16.27 -32.96 -10.91
N PHE A 666 -14.95 -32.95 -10.97
CA PHE A 666 -14.18 -32.10 -11.87
C PHE A 666 -14.17 -32.61 -13.33
N ASN A 667 -14.36 -31.70 -14.28
CA ASN A 667 -14.08 -31.94 -15.70
C ASN A 667 -13.13 -30.86 -16.26
N GLN A 668 -12.30 -31.21 -17.24
CA GLN A 668 -11.37 -30.27 -17.89
C GLN A 668 -12.05 -29.00 -18.44
N LYS A 669 -13.31 -29.08 -18.89
CA LYS A 669 -14.06 -27.91 -19.35
C LYS A 669 -14.41 -26.92 -18.24
N ASP A 670 -14.29 -27.29 -16.95
CA ASP A 670 -14.53 -26.37 -15.83
C ASP A 670 -13.56 -25.17 -15.86
N PHE A 671 -12.33 -25.35 -16.39
CA PHE A 671 -11.33 -24.27 -16.55
C PHE A 671 -11.84 -23.06 -17.35
N GLN A 672 -12.83 -23.27 -18.23
CA GLN A 672 -13.41 -22.19 -19.05
C GLN A 672 -14.06 -21.10 -18.19
N TYR A 673 -14.67 -21.47 -17.06
CA TYR A 673 -15.35 -20.52 -16.18
C TYR A 673 -14.35 -19.49 -15.63
N TRP A 674 -13.13 -19.91 -15.32
CA TRP A 674 -12.12 -19.04 -14.72
C TRP A 674 -11.47 -18.11 -15.72
N ARG A 675 -11.19 -18.61 -16.93
CA ARG A 675 -10.69 -17.78 -18.04
C ARG A 675 -11.63 -16.63 -18.34
N ILE A 676 -12.94 -16.88 -18.29
CA ILE A 676 -13.97 -15.85 -18.49
C ILE A 676 -14.02 -14.88 -17.30
N LEU A 677 -14.11 -15.37 -16.06
CA LEU A 677 -14.23 -14.52 -14.87
C LEU A 677 -13.02 -13.59 -14.67
N LYS A 678 -11.80 -14.06 -14.95
CA LYS A 678 -10.58 -13.23 -14.90
C LYS A 678 -10.56 -12.14 -15.98
N GLY A 679 -11.14 -12.41 -17.16
CA GLY A 679 -11.24 -11.45 -18.25
C GLY A 679 -12.27 -10.34 -18.05
N ILE A 680 -13.34 -10.60 -17.27
CA ILE A 680 -14.43 -9.62 -17.06
C ILE A 680 -14.07 -8.56 -16.02
N SER A 681 -13.32 -8.91 -14.98
CA SER A 681 -13.07 -8.04 -13.83
C SER A 681 -11.99 -6.99 -14.05
N ARG A 682 -11.13 -7.15 -15.08
CA ARG A 682 -9.98 -6.27 -15.31
C ARG A 682 -10.12 -5.43 -16.58
N PRO A 683 -9.66 -4.17 -16.57
CA PRO A 683 -9.57 -3.38 -17.79
C PRO A 683 -8.58 -4.02 -18.75
N THR A 684 -8.85 -3.91 -20.05
CA THR A 684 -7.94 -4.32 -21.10
C THR A 684 -6.88 -3.25 -21.37
N GLN A 685 -5.79 -3.62 -22.05
CA GLN A 685 -4.71 -2.67 -22.34
C GLN A 685 -5.19 -1.45 -23.15
N TRP A 686 -6.06 -1.67 -24.13
CA TRP A 686 -6.55 -0.57 -24.97
C TRP A 686 -7.57 0.31 -24.21
N GLU A 687 -8.35 -0.26 -23.28
CA GLU A 687 -9.21 0.51 -22.37
C GLU A 687 -8.38 1.44 -21.47
N LEU A 688 -7.29 0.93 -20.87
CA LEU A 688 -6.38 1.77 -20.09
C LEU A 688 -5.77 2.89 -20.94
N LYS A 689 -5.43 2.61 -22.20
CA LYS A 689 -4.92 3.62 -23.14
C LYS A 689 -5.96 4.72 -23.41
N LEU A 690 -7.24 4.38 -23.58
CA LEU A 690 -8.30 5.38 -23.73
C LEU A 690 -8.42 6.28 -22.50
N ILE A 691 -8.30 5.71 -21.29
CA ILE A 691 -8.30 6.51 -20.05
C ILE A 691 -7.08 7.44 -20.00
N VAL A 692 -5.88 6.95 -20.35
CA VAL A 692 -4.68 7.80 -20.41
C VAL A 692 -4.84 8.92 -21.44
N ASN A 693 -5.38 8.64 -22.62
CA ASN A 693 -5.67 9.66 -23.63
C ASN A 693 -6.68 10.69 -23.10
N LYS A 694 -7.74 10.22 -22.44
CA LYS A 694 -8.74 11.11 -21.83
C LYS A 694 -8.13 12.02 -20.77
N LEU A 695 -7.26 11.47 -19.92
CA LEU A 695 -6.50 12.24 -18.95
C LEU A 695 -5.56 13.24 -19.64
N TYR A 696 -4.88 12.85 -20.71
CA TYR A 696 -4.07 13.79 -21.48
C TYR A 696 -4.92 14.95 -22.01
N ASP A 697 -6.07 14.67 -22.62
CA ASP A 697 -6.97 15.69 -23.16
C ASP A 697 -7.55 16.64 -22.09
N GLU A 698 -7.86 16.10 -20.91
CA GLU A 698 -8.28 16.93 -19.77
C GLU A 698 -7.17 17.87 -19.29
N PHE A 699 -5.90 17.49 -19.40
CA PHE A 699 -4.80 18.23 -18.78
C PHE A 699 -3.91 19.00 -19.78
N LYS A 700 -4.02 18.76 -21.10
CA LYS A 700 -3.13 19.33 -22.14
C LYS A 700 -3.09 20.86 -22.21
N TYR A 701 -4.17 21.56 -21.88
CA TYR A 701 -4.23 23.03 -21.93
C TYR A 701 -3.92 23.71 -20.59
N GLY A 702 -3.48 22.96 -19.58
CA GLY A 702 -3.20 23.52 -18.28
C GLY A 702 -1.91 24.36 -18.26
N LYS A 703 -2.01 25.63 -17.85
CA LYS A 703 -0.85 26.55 -17.70
C LYS A 703 0.01 26.29 -16.43
N LYS A 704 -0.45 25.36 -15.57
CA LYS A 704 0.14 24.80 -14.34
C LYS A 704 1.37 23.90 -14.53
N LYS A 705 2.49 24.06 -13.80
CA LYS A 705 3.49 22.97 -13.64
C LYS A 705 2.91 21.72 -12.95
N ARG A 706 1.99 21.93 -12.02
CA ARG A 706 1.16 20.90 -11.39
C ARG A 706 -0.29 21.24 -11.65
N LEU A 707 -1.03 20.31 -12.24
CA LEU A 707 -2.43 20.49 -12.58
C LEU A 707 -3.27 19.58 -11.71
N GLN A 708 -4.31 20.14 -11.13
CA GLN A 708 -5.28 19.42 -10.32
C GLN A 708 -6.66 19.69 -10.90
N LYS A 709 -7.42 18.62 -11.16
CA LYS A 709 -8.81 18.72 -11.59
C LYS A 709 -9.67 17.74 -10.79
N LEU A 710 -10.87 18.20 -10.48
CA LEU A 710 -11.93 17.37 -9.96
C LEU A 710 -12.76 16.87 -11.16
N LEU A 711 -12.76 15.55 -11.39
CA LEU A 711 -13.41 14.93 -12.54
C LEU A 711 -14.50 13.95 -12.07
N PRO A 712 -15.72 13.98 -12.62
CA PRO A 712 -16.69 12.93 -12.37
C PRO A 712 -16.21 11.61 -13.00
N LEU A 713 -16.49 10.47 -12.36
CA LEU A 713 -16.17 9.17 -12.95
C LEU A 713 -16.93 8.94 -14.27
N ASP A 714 -18.07 9.60 -14.48
CA ASP A 714 -18.79 9.65 -15.77
C ASP A 714 -17.88 10.08 -16.93
N THR A 715 -16.81 10.86 -16.69
CA THR A 715 -15.81 11.23 -17.71
C THR A 715 -15.15 10.02 -18.38
N PHE A 716 -15.07 8.87 -17.69
CA PHE A 716 -14.44 7.65 -18.18
C PHE A 716 -15.45 6.55 -18.57
N SER A 717 -16.75 6.82 -18.47
CA SER A 717 -17.79 5.79 -18.71
C SER A 717 -17.81 5.30 -20.15
N PHE A 718 -17.30 6.07 -21.12
CA PHE A 718 -17.18 5.63 -22.51
C PHE A 718 -16.29 4.39 -22.69
N VAL A 719 -15.45 4.07 -21.70
CA VAL A 719 -14.53 2.93 -21.78
C VAL A 719 -15.20 1.62 -21.35
N PHE A 720 -16.15 1.67 -20.42
CA PHE A 720 -16.74 0.49 -19.80
C PHE A 720 -18.23 0.36 -20.10
N ASN A 721 -18.69 -0.84 -20.42
CA ASN A 721 -20.10 -1.14 -20.68
C ASN A 721 -20.67 -2.07 -19.60
N GLU A 722 -21.06 -1.51 -18.47
CA GLU A 722 -21.76 -2.29 -17.44
C GLU A 722 -23.12 -1.67 -17.15
N ASN A 723 -24.14 -2.54 -17.03
CA ASN A 723 -25.50 -2.12 -16.73
C ASN A 723 -25.63 -1.56 -15.30
N GLU A 724 -24.71 -1.95 -14.41
CA GLU A 724 -24.67 -1.49 -13.03
C GLU A 724 -23.61 -0.39 -12.86
N VAL A 725 -24.07 0.77 -12.37
CA VAL A 725 -23.25 1.97 -12.12
C VAL A 725 -22.11 1.66 -11.15
N ASP A 726 -22.39 0.91 -10.07
CA ASP A 726 -21.41 0.57 -9.04
C ASP A 726 -20.23 -0.25 -9.60
N ASN A 727 -20.51 -1.22 -10.48
CA ASN A 727 -19.46 -2.01 -11.11
C ASN A 727 -18.61 -1.12 -12.04
N THR A 728 -19.26 -0.21 -12.77
CA THR A 728 -18.57 0.74 -13.66
C THR A 728 -17.61 1.63 -12.88
N GLU A 729 -18.07 2.19 -11.75
CA GLU A 729 -17.22 3.00 -10.86
C GLU A 729 -16.02 2.19 -10.35
N GLN A 730 -16.23 0.94 -9.91
CA GLN A 730 -15.16 0.08 -9.42
C GLN A 730 -14.12 -0.23 -10.52
N LYS A 731 -14.56 -0.49 -11.76
CA LYS A 731 -13.66 -0.70 -12.89
C LYS A 731 -12.85 0.54 -13.24
N ILE A 732 -13.47 1.73 -13.26
CA ILE A 732 -12.77 2.99 -13.50
C ILE A 732 -11.72 3.22 -12.41
N ARG A 733 -12.08 3.06 -11.14
CA ARG A 733 -11.15 3.20 -10.00
C ARG A 733 -9.98 2.23 -10.11
N THR A 734 -10.24 0.98 -10.49
CA THR A 734 -9.21 -0.05 -10.74
C THR A 734 -8.29 0.37 -11.88
N ALA A 735 -8.85 0.86 -12.99
CA ALA A 735 -8.06 1.32 -14.13
C ALA A 735 -7.17 2.51 -13.78
N LEU A 736 -7.72 3.51 -13.08
CA LEU A 736 -6.96 4.67 -12.60
C LEU A 736 -5.83 4.26 -11.66
N PHE A 737 -6.08 3.30 -10.76
CA PHE A 737 -5.05 2.74 -9.88
C PHE A 737 -3.93 2.06 -10.66
N LEU A 738 -4.27 1.18 -11.62
CA LEU A 738 -3.28 0.48 -12.44
C LEU A 738 -2.43 1.46 -13.26
N ILE A 739 -3.04 2.54 -13.76
CA ILE A 739 -2.35 3.60 -14.48
C ILE A 739 -1.38 4.32 -13.55
N GLU A 740 -1.84 4.80 -12.39
CA GLU A 740 -0.98 5.49 -11.41
C GLU A 740 0.24 4.64 -11.04
N LYS A 741 0.04 3.38 -10.63
CA LYS A 741 1.13 2.53 -10.15
C LYS A 741 2.08 2.13 -11.29
N ASP A 742 1.59 1.93 -12.51
CA ASP A 742 2.45 1.67 -13.67
C ASP A 742 3.33 2.88 -14.01
N PHE A 743 2.76 4.10 -13.98
CA PHE A 743 3.52 5.33 -14.17
C PHE A 743 4.56 5.53 -13.06
N PHE A 744 4.20 5.30 -11.79
CA PHE A 744 5.14 5.36 -10.68
C PHE A 744 6.28 4.36 -10.84
N LYS A 745 5.98 3.08 -11.16
CA LYS A 745 6.97 2.03 -11.40
C LYS A 745 7.91 2.38 -12.55
N ARG A 746 7.39 3.02 -13.61
CA ARG A 746 8.17 3.38 -14.80
C ARG A 746 9.09 4.58 -14.58
N PHE A 747 8.66 5.58 -13.83
CA PHE A 747 9.39 6.85 -13.70
C PHE A 747 10.05 7.07 -12.34
N GLY A 748 9.75 6.24 -11.33
CA GLY A 748 10.28 6.37 -9.96
C GLY A 748 9.61 7.48 -9.13
N TRP A 749 8.61 8.17 -9.68
CA TRP A 749 7.86 9.23 -9.01
C TRP A 749 6.45 9.36 -9.59
N ASN A 750 5.54 10.00 -8.86
CA ASN A 750 4.13 10.09 -9.22
C ASN A 750 3.90 11.04 -10.41
N ILE A 751 3.70 10.51 -11.61
CA ILE A 751 3.26 11.30 -12.77
C ILE A 751 1.80 11.72 -12.63
N ILE A 752 0.97 10.76 -12.20
CA ILE A 752 -0.43 10.94 -11.85
C ILE A 752 -0.56 10.59 -10.37
N SER A 753 -1.45 11.28 -9.67
CA SER A 753 -1.92 10.86 -8.36
C SER A 753 -3.43 10.97 -8.32
N VAL A 754 -4.08 9.86 -8.01
CA VAL A 754 -5.53 9.75 -7.94
C VAL A 754 -5.93 9.76 -6.48
N TYR A 755 -6.78 10.72 -6.11
CA TYR A 755 -7.28 10.86 -4.76
C TYR A 755 -8.77 10.44 -4.77
N PRO A 756 -9.08 9.20 -4.36
CA PRO A 756 -10.42 8.61 -4.45
C PRO A 756 -11.48 9.22 -3.51
N ARG A 757 -11.26 10.43 -2.99
CA ARG A 757 -12.13 11.10 -2.00
C ARG A 757 -13.52 11.35 -2.57
N ASP A 758 -14.53 11.17 -1.72
CA ASP A 758 -15.88 11.68 -1.97
C ASP A 758 -15.83 13.21 -1.99
N GLU A 759 -15.48 13.80 -3.13
CA GLU A 759 -15.53 15.24 -3.35
C GLU A 759 -16.89 15.60 -3.99
N PHE A 760 -17.47 16.70 -3.51
CA PHE A 760 -18.81 17.13 -3.85
C PHE A 760 -18.74 18.01 -5.10
N GLY A 761 -19.32 17.56 -6.20
CA GLY A 761 -19.45 18.36 -7.42
C GLY A 761 -20.66 19.29 -7.38
N ASN A 762 -20.72 20.17 -8.37
CA ASN A 762 -21.90 20.99 -8.62
C ASN A 762 -22.93 20.18 -9.42
N TYR A 763 -24.20 20.26 -9.04
CA TYR A 763 -25.30 19.58 -9.71
C TYR A 763 -26.20 20.57 -10.41
N TYR A 764 -26.87 20.15 -11.48
CA TYR A 764 -27.75 21.02 -12.25
C TYR A 764 -29.18 20.48 -12.26
N CYS A 765 -30.16 21.36 -12.33
CA CYS A 765 -31.57 21.00 -12.51
C CYS A 765 -32.37 22.13 -13.15
N THR A 766 -33.60 21.81 -13.55
CA THR A 766 -34.66 22.77 -13.84
C THR A 766 -35.78 22.62 -12.82
N VAL A 767 -36.47 23.71 -12.52
CA VAL A 767 -37.68 23.73 -11.69
C VAL A 767 -38.77 24.41 -12.49
N ASP A 768 -40.00 23.88 -12.42
CA ASP A 768 -41.15 24.45 -13.11
C ASP A 768 -41.30 25.96 -12.82
N ASP A 769 -41.43 26.77 -13.87
CA ASP A 769 -41.44 28.24 -13.79
C ASP A 769 -42.54 28.76 -12.87
N GLY A 770 -43.69 28.07 -12.81
CA GLY A 770 -44.80 28.44 -11.95
C GLY A 770 -44.44 28.46 -10.45
N ASN A 771 -43.42 27.69 -10.05
CA ASN A 771 -42.98 27.55 -8.66
C ASN A 771 -41.51 27.98 -8.47
N LYS A 772 -40.87 28.58 -9.48
CA LYS A 772 -39.45 28.94 -9.45
C LYS A 772 -39.14 29.92 -8.31
N ASP A 773 -39.92 31.00 -8.20
CA ASP A 773 -39.68 32.03 -7.19
C ASP A 773 -39.89 31.47 -5.76
N GLU A 774 -40.87 30.58 -5.58
CA GLU A 774 -41.09 29.88 -4.31
C GLU A 774 -39.94 28.91 -3.99
N PHE A 775 -39.42 28.19 -4.99
CA PHE A 775 -38.26 27.32 -4.84
C PHE A 775 -37.01 28.12 -4.46
N ILE A 776 -36.76 29.25 -5.12
CA ILE A 776 -35.64 30.16 -4.81
C ILE A 776 -35.83 30.77 -3.42
N ASN A 777 -37.04 31.12 -3.01
CA ASN A 777 -37.30 31.59 -1.65
C ASN A 777 -36.97 30.52 -0.59
N LYS A 778 -37.31 29.25 -0.85
CA LYS A 778 -37.10 28.14 0.10
C LYS A 778 -35.67 27.55 0.09
N TYR A 779 -34.99 27.57 -1.06
CA TYR A 779 -33.70 26.91 -1.28
C TYR A 779 -32.61 27.80 -1.87
N GLY A 780 -32.86 29.09 -2.12
CA GLY A 780 -31.93 30.01 -2.79
C GLY A 780 -30.55 30.13 -2.15
N LYS A 781 -30.41 29.83 -0.84
CA LYS A 781 -29.11 29.74 -0.15
C LYS A 781 -28.16 28.67 -0.75
N TYR A 782 -28.71 27.68 -1.44
CA TYR A 782 -28.00 26.53 -2.02
C TYR A 782 -28.01 26.53 -3.54
N VAL A 783 -28.65 27.51 -4.17
CA VAL A 783 -28.98 27.47 -5.60
C VAL A 783 -28.42 28.71 -6.29
N ARG A 784 -27.80 28.53 -7.45
CA ARG A 784 -27.33 29.60 -8.32
C ARG A 784 -27.93 29.43 -9.71
N GLU A 785 -28.53 30.49 -10.25
CA GLU A 785 -29.02 30.47 -11.63
C GLU A 785 -27.87 30.61 -12.62
N ILE A 786 -27.82 29.73 -13.64
CA ILE A 786 -26.75 29.68 -14.64
C ILE A 786 -27.20 30.22 -15.99
N CYS A 787 -28.35 29.78 -16.49
CA CYS A 787 -28.85 30.24 -17.77
C CYS A 787 -30.39 30.29 -17.82
N ASN A 788 -30.89 31.15 -18.70
CA ASN A 788 -32.32 31.40 -18.89
C ASN A 788 -32.90 30.41 -19.93
N ILE A 789 -34.23 30.21 -19.91
CA ILE A 789 -34.96 29.28 -20.78
C ILE A 789 -34.67 29.41 -22.27
N GLU A 790 -34.36 30.62 -22.73
CA GLU A 790 -34.17 30.92 -24.15
C GLU A 790 -32.92 30.25 -24.73
N ASP A 791 -31.93 29.93 -23.89
CA ASP A 791 -30.66 29.33 -24.30
C ASP A 791 -30.71 27.79 -24.41
N ASN A 792 -31.78 27.14 -23.95
CA ASN A 792 -31.85 25.67 -23.86
C ASN A 792 -33.02 25.04 -24.65
N ILE A 793 -33.28 25.61 -25.83
CA ILE A 793 -34.27 25.12 -26.78
C ILE A 793 -33.83 23.79 -27.41
N ARG A 794 -34.76 22.83 -27.52
CA ARG A 794 -34.57 21.55 -28.23
C ARG A 794 -35.57 21.45 -29.38
N PHE A 795 -35.10 20.99 -30.54
CA PHE A 795 -36.00 20.66 -31.64
C PHE A 795 -36.46 19.20 -31.51
N SER A 796 -37.76 18.97 -31.73
CA SER A 796 -38.30 17.61 -31.88
C SER A 796 -37.61 16.85 -33.03
N ARG A 797 -37.70 15.51 -33.04
CA ARG A 797 -37.08 14.61 -34.04
C ARG A 797 -37.37 14.99 -35.50
N ASP A 798 -38.48 15.68 -35.74
CA ASP A 798 -38.93 16.11 -37.07
C ASP A 798 -38.78 17.64 -37.29
N LYS A 799 -38.09 18.36 -36.39
CA LYS A 799 -37.88 19.82 -36.41
C LYS A 799 -39.15 20.70 -36.44
N TYR A 800 -40.35 20.13 -36.44
CA TYR A 800 -41.62 20.89 -36.47
C TYR A 800 -42.05 21.53 -35.14
N TYR A 801 -41.55 21.03 -34.01
CA TYR A 801 -41.93 21.51 -32.68
C TYR A 801 -40.71 21.98 -31.89
N LEU A 802 -40.87 23.15 -31.26
CA LEU A 802 -39.93 23.72 -30.31
C LEU A 802 -40.23 23.14 -28.92
N CYS A 803 -39.34 22.31 -28.39
CA CYS A 803 -39.40 21.82 -27.02
C CYS A 803 -38.52 22.73 -26.15
N LYS A 804 -39.14 23.51 -25.26
CA LYS A 804 -38.42 24.27 -24.23
C LYS A 804 -38.32 23.43 -22.95
N ASP A 805 -37.22 23.58 -22.22
CA ASP A 805 -37.14 23.04 -20.86
C ASP A 805 -38.16 23.75 -19.95
N ILE A 806 -38.60 23.06 -18.90
CA ILE A 806 -39.62 23.54 -17.94
C ILE A 806 -38.97 24.44 -16.88
N GLY A 807 -38.27 25.49 -17.31
CA GLY A 807 -37.62 26.45 -16.40
C GLY A 807 -36.14 26.67 -16.63
N ASN A 808 -35.60 27.66 -15.92
CA ASN A 808 -34.19 28.06 -15.99
C ASN A 808 -33.27 26.98 -15.44
N ILE A 809 -32.02 26.96 -15.90
CA ILE A 809 -31.01 26.02 -15.38
C ILE A 809 -30.44 26.58 -14.09
N LEU A 810 -30.62 25.79 -13.04
CA LEU A 810 -30.15 26.07 -11.70
C LEU A 810 -29.00 25.12 -11.37
N GLU A 811 -27.96 25.65 -10.76
CA GLU A 811 -26.89 24.91 -10.11
C GLU A 811 -27.20 24.79 -8.62
N ILE A 812 -27.12 23.57 -8.09
CA ILE A 812 -27.40 23.26 -6.70
C ILE A 812 -26.13 22.75 -6.02
N ASP A 813 -25.81 23.37 -4.90
CA ASP A 813 -24.85 22.87 -3.92
C ASP A 813 -25.54 21.81 -3.03
N LEU A 814 -25.60 20.57 -3.53
CA LEU A 814 -26.20 19.45 -2.80
C LEU A 814 -25.47 19.14 -1.50
N LYS A 815 -24.18 19.46 -1.40
CA LYS A 815 -23.40 19.24 -0.18
C LYS A 815 -23.94 20.11 0.93
N LYS A 816 -23.98 21.42 0.69
CA LYS A 816 -24.45 22.39 1.68
C LYS A 816 -25.92 22.18 2.04
N LEU A 817 -26.74 21.80 1.06
CA LEU A 817 -28.13 21.43 1.29
C LEU A 817 -28.26 20.19 2.20
N TRP A 818 -27.45 19.16 1.95
CA TRP A 818 -27.41 17.95 2.77
C TRP A 818 -26.94 18.26 4.20
N GLU A 819 -25.85 19.00 4.36
CA GLU A 819 -25.27 19.37 5.65
C GLU A 819 -26.24 20.19 6.52
N GLU A 820 -27.05 21.06 5.92
CA GLU A 820 -27.94 21.97 6.67
C GLU A 820 -29.40 21.50 6.79
N LYS A 821 -29.97 20.79 5.78
CA LYS A 821 -31.39 20.38 5.78
C LYS A 821 -31.63 18.87 5.88
N TYR A 822 -30.69 18.03 5.45
CA TYR A 822 -30.88 16.57 5.40
C TYR A 822 -29.75 15.80 6.10
N TYR A 823 -29.25 16.39 7.18
CA TYR A 823 -28.15 15.84 7.97
C TYR A 823 -28.52 14.50 8.62
N ASP A 824 -29.80 14.16 8.72
CA ASP A 824 -30.31 12.87 9.21
C ASP A 824 -30.13 11.71 8.20
N LYS A 825 -29.72 11.99 6.96
CA LYS A 825 -29.56 10.99 5.89
C LYS A 825 -28.11 10.91 5.41
N ASN A 826 -27.77 9.82 4.72
CA ASN A 826 -26.47 9.69 4.05
C ASN A 826 -26.44 10.48 2.74
N TYR A 827 -25.31 11.09 2.40
CA TYR A 827 -25.15 11.86 1.17
C TYR A 827 -25.47 11.07 -0.10
N ARG A 828 -25.07 9.79 -0.17
CA ARG A 828 -25.43 8.93 -1.32
C ARG A 828 -26.95 8.81 -1.46
N SER A 829 -27.68 8.73 -0.36
CA SER A 829 -29.14 8.71 -0.35
C SER A 829 -29.71 10.05 -0.82
N ILE A 830 -29.13 11.19 -0.44
CA ILE A 830 -29.57 12.51 -0.93
C ILE A 830 -29.35 12.66 -2.43
N LYS A 831 -28.17 12.26 -2.91
CA LYS A 831 -27.87 12.24 -4.34
C LYS A 831 -28.84 11.34 -5.10
N TYR A 832 -29.11 10.13 -4.58
CA TYR A 832 -30.12 9.23 -5.13
C TYR A 832 -31.51 9.87 -5.16
N LEU A 833 -31.96 10.49 -4.07
CA LEU A 833 -33.26 11.18 -4.01
C LEU A 833 -33.35 12.34 -5.00
N PHE A 834 -32.27 13.12 -5.15
CA PHE A 834 -32.19 14.21 -6.13
C PHE A 834 -32.37 13.67 -7.55
N PHE A 835 -31.60 12.65 -7.93
CA PHE A 835 -31.67 12.06 -9.26
C PHE A 835 -32.96 11.28 -9.54
N ASN A 836 -33.72 10.91 -8.51
CA ASN A 836 -35.03 10.27 -8.64
C ASN A 836 -36.21 11.23 -8.47
N ASN A 837 -35.99 12.55 -8.47
CA ASN A 837 -37.02 13.58 -8.26
C ASN A 837 -37.85 13.34 -6.98
N LYS A 838 -37.18 12.94 -5.88
CA LYS A 838 -37.78 12.67 -4.56
C LYS A 838 -37.19 13.55 -3.45
N LEU A 839 -36.20 14.38 -3.76
CA LEU A 839 -35.55 15.22 -2.75
C LEU A 839 -36.41 16.43 -2.36
N PHE A 840 -37.10 17.03 -3.33
CA PHE A 840 -37.89 18.24 -3.17
C PHE A 840 -39.37 17.92 -3.32
N GLU A 841 -40.02 17.43 -2.27
CA GLU A 841 -41.41 16.91 -2.36
C GLU A 841 -42.44 17.96 -2.84
N ASP A 842 -42.22 19.24 -2.52
CA ASP A 842 -43.13 20.33 -2.92
C ASP A 842 -42.89 20.87 -4.34
N PHE A 843 -41.80 20.45 -5.00
CA PHE A 843 -41.37 21.04 -6.28
C PHE A 843 -41.05 19.97 -7.31
N SER A 844 -41.51 20.17 -8.54
CA SER A 844 -41.08 19.34 -9.66
C SER A 844 -39.67 19.74 -10.09
N VAL A 845 -38.65 19.03 -9.59
CA VAL A 845 -37.25 19.32 -9.88
C VAL A 845 -36.70 18.25 -10.82
N ILE A 846 -36.27 18.67 -12.00
CA ILE A 846 -35.74 17.73 -13.01
C ILE A 846 -34.23 17.91 -13.10
N PRO A 847 -33.42 16.94 -12.65
CA PRO A 847 -31.98 16.98 -12.76
C PRO A 847 -31.48 17.17 -14.20
N ARG A 848 -30.28 17.73 -14.33
CA ARG A 848 -29.60 18.02 -15.58
C ARG A 848 -28.12 17.64 -15.46
N ILE A 849 -27.55 17.13 -16.55
CA ILE A 849 -26.10 16.97 -16.74
C ILE A 849 -25.63 18.00 -17.74
N TYR A 850 -24.53 18.67 -17.44
CA TYR A 850 -23.85 19.51 -18.43
C TYR A 850 -23.06 18.62 -19.37
N THR A 851 -23.18 18.85 -20.68
CA THR A 851 -22.46 18.10 -21.71
C THR A 851 -21.92 19.04 -22.77
N LYS A 852 -20.61 18.97 -22.99
CA LYS A 852 -19.93 19.65 -24.10
C LYS A 852 -19.21 18.63 -24.97
N ILE A 853 -19.28 18.75 -26.28
CA ILE A 853 -18.56 17.93 -27.25
C ILE A 853 -17.87 18.87 -28.23
N GLU A 854 -16.57 18.71 -28.41
CA GLU A 854 -15.73 19.54 -29.26
C GLU A 854 -14.98 18.67 -30.27
N LEU A 855 -15.21 18.91 -31.56
CA LEU A 855 -14.57 18.16 -32.64
C LEU A 855 -13.07 18.48 -32.73
N GLN A 856 -12.23 17.48 -33.00
CA GLN A 856 -10.78 17.65 -33.13
C GLN A 856 -10.36 18.29 -34.48
N SER A 857 -11.28 18.37 -35.44
CA SER A 857 -11.05 18.97 -36.76
C SER A 857 -12.38 19.44 -37.37
N SER A 858 -12.37 19.93 -38.63
CA SER A 858 -13.59 20.42 -39.27
C SER A 858 -14.68 19.34 -39.31
N LYS A 859 -15.94 19.79 -39.25
CA LYS A 859 -17.13 18.93 -39.28
C LYS A 859 -17.09 17.93 -40.44
N GLU A 860 -16.72 18.36 -41.64
CA GLU A 860 -16.68 17.53 -42.85
C GLU A 860 -15.65 16.42 -42.72
N LYS A 861 -14.47 16.73 -42.17
CA LYS A 861 -13.40 15.75 -41.98
C LYS A 861 -13.79 14.71 -40.94
N VAL A 862 -14.35 15.15 -39.81
CA VAL A 862 -14.84 14.25 -38.76
C VAL A 862 -15.98 13.38 -39.29
N LEU A 863 -16.94 13.96 -40.01
CA LEU A 863 -18.05 13.21 -40.60
C LEU A 863 -17.53 12.13 -41.56
N GLY A 864 -16.60 12.46 -42.46
CA GLY A 864 -16.01 11.49 -43.37
C GLY A 864 -15.31 10.34 -42.64
N GLN A 865 -14.60 10.62 -41.55
CA GLN A 865 -13.95 9.59 -40.72
C GLN A 865 -14.96 8.72 -39.96
N LEU A 866 -16.07 9.32 -39.47
CA LEU A 866 -17.15 8.60 -38.83
C LEU A 866 -17.87 7.68 -39.83
N GLU A 867 -18.28 8.19 -40.98
CA GLU A 867 -18.92 7.42 -42.05
C GLU A 867 -18.05 6.24 -42.48
N TYR A 868 -16.75 6.48 -42.64
CA TYR A 868 -15.77 5.46 -42.96
C TYR A 868 -15.77 4.30 -41.95
N ALA A 869 -15.73 4.60 -40.64
CA ALA A 869 -15.76 3.58 -39.61
C ALA A 869 -17.12 2.85 -39.54
N LEU A 870 -18.23 3.57 -39.69
CA LEU A 870 -19.56 2.98 -39.71
C LEU A 870 -19.74 2.03 -40.91
N ASN A 871 -19.15 2.33 -42.06
CA ASN A 871 -19.17 1.44 -43.23
C ASN A 871 -18.39 0.14 -42.98
N ILE A 872 -17.22 0.20 -42.33
CA ILE A 872 -16.48 -1.01 -41.94
C ILE A 872 -17.33 -1.90 -41.03
N ILE A 873 -17.97 -1.29 -40.03
CA ILE A 873 -18.88 -1.99 -39.12
C ILE A 873 -20.05 -2.61 -39.88
N ALA A 874 -20.67 -1.87 -40.81
CA ALA A 874 -21.77 -2.36 -41.62
C ALA A 874 -21.40 -3.62 -42.39
N THR A 875 -20.27 -3.58 -43.12
CA THR A 875 -19.77 -4.70 -43.91
C THR A 875 -19.48 -5.91 -43.03
N ALA A 876 -18.82 -5.71 -41.88
CA ALA A 876 -18.50 -6.80 -40.96
C ALA A 876 -19.75 -7.47 -40.38
N LEU A 877 -20.76 -6.69 -39.99
CA LEU A 877 -22.02 -7.19 -39.42
C LEU A 877 -22.91 -7.90 -40.46
N GLN A 878 -22.82 -7.55 -41.74
CA GLN A 878 -23.63 -8.17 -42.80
C GLN A 878 -23.18 -9.60 -43.16
N THR A 879 -21.98 -10.02 -42.71
CA THR A 879 -21.40 -11.33 -43.02
C THR A 879 -22.17 -12.50 -42.38
N GLN A 880 -22.85 -12.29 -41.25
CA GLN A 880 -23.50 -13.35 -40.48
C GLN A 880 -24.71 -12.80 -39.70
N ASP A 881 -25.82 -13.55 -39.65
CA ASP A 881 -27.03 -13.14 -38.92
C ASP A 881 -26.90 -13.26 -37.38
N LYS A 882 -26.04 -14.18 -36.93
CA LYS A 882 -25.70 -14.40 -35.53
C LYS A 882 -24.20 -14.61 -35.40
N PHE A 883 -23.59 -14.02 -34.39
CA PHE A 883 -22.16 -14.11 -34.17
C PHE A 883 -21.81 -13.91 -32.69
N THR A 884 -20.69 -14.49 -32.28
CA THR A 884 -20.02 -14.22 -31.00
C THR A 884 -19.14 -12.97 -31.10
N LYS A 885 -18.65 -12.47 -29.96
CA LYS A 885 -17.69 -11.34 -29.95
C LYS A 885 -16.42 -11.66 -30.75
N ASN A 886 -15.92 -12.90 -30.62
CA ASN A 886 -14.73 -13.37 -31.33
C ASN A 886 -14.96 -13.48 -32.84
N GLU A 887 -16.15 -13.92 -33.27
CA GLU A 887 -16.50 -13.97 -34.69
C GLU A 887 -16.61 -12.56 -35.27
N LEU A 888 -17.22 -11.62 -34.54
CA LEU A 888 -17.26 -10.22 -34.96
C LEU A 888 -15.86 -9.60 -35.09
N GLU A 889 -14.97 -9.84 -34.14
CA GLU A 889 -13.57 -9.39 -34.21
C GLU A 889 -12.88 -9.92 -35.48
N LYS A 890 -13.05 -11.20 -35.80
CA LYS A 890 -12.50 -11.81 -37.02
C LYS A 890 -13.09 -11.18 -38.29
N SER A 891 -14.39 -10.93 -38.32
CA SER A 891 -15.06 -10.26 -39.45
C SER A 891 -14.57 -8.83 -39.63
N LEU A 892 -14.46 -8.05 -38.54
CA LEU A 892 -13.90 -6.70 -38.58
C LEU A 892 -12.45 -6.70 -39.09
N ARG A 893 -11.61 -7.59 -38.55
CA ARG A 893 -10.22 -7.73 -38.98
C ARG A 893 -10.11 -8.07 -40.47
N ARG A 894 -11.00 -8.95 -40.96
CA ARG A 894 -11.05 -9.29 -42.38
C ARG A 894 -11.41 -8.09 -43.23
N VAL A 895 -12.47 -7.36 -42.90
CA VAL A 895 -12.90 -6.16 -43.65
C VAL A 895 -11.81 -5.09 -43.65
N VAL A 896 -11.22 -4.80 -42.49
CA VAL A 896 -10.13 -3.81 -42.37
C VAL A 896 -8.92 -4.21 -43.22
N ARG A 897 -8.57 -5.49 -43.27
CA ARG A 897 -7.45 -5.98 -44.07
C ARG A 897 -7.76 -6.02 -45.56
N ASP A 898 -8.90 -6.59 -45.94
CA ASP A 898 -9.24 -6.89 -47.34
C ASP A 898 -9.60 -5.60 -48.10
N ASP A 899 -10.34 -4.67 -47.47
CA ASP A 899 -10.78 -3.43 -48.13
C ASP A 899 -9.77 -2.27 -47.97
N TYR A 900 -8.85 -2.35 -46.98
CA TYR A 900 -8.00 -1.21 -46.62
C TYR A 900 -6.52 -1.52 -46.41
N GLY A 901 -6.08 -2.79 -46.52
CA GLY A 901 -4.66 -3.16 -46.42
C GLY A 901 -4.02 -2.92 -45.05
N LEU A 902 -4.82 -2.72 -44.00
CA LEU A 902 -4.37 -2.47 -42.64
C LEU A 902 -4.62 -3.70 -41.76
N ASP A 903 -3.69 -4.03 -40.87
CA ASP A 903 -3.88 -5.01 -39.79
C ASP A 903 -3.64 -4.35 -38.43
N ASP A 904 -4.31 -3.21 -38.23
CA ASP A 904 -4.20 -2.42 -37.01
C ASP A 904 -5.17 -2.96 -35.94
N LYS A 905 -4.59 -3.67 -34.96
CA LYS A 905 -5.32 -4.23 -33.81
C LYS A 905 -6.04 -3.17 -32.98
N GLU A 906 -5.53 -1.94 -32.92
CA GLU A 906 -6.15 -0.87 -32.15
C GLU A 906 -7.43 -0.36 -32.82
N ILE A 907 -7.41 -0.19 -34.14
CA ILE A 907 -8.61 0.15 -34.91
C ILE A 907 -9.66 -0.94 -34.74
N ILE A 908 -9.28 -2.21 -34.85
CA ILE A 908 -10.20 -3.35 -34.66
C ILE A 908 -10.82 -3.33 -33.26
N ASN A 909 -10.02 -3.10 -32.21
CA ASN A 909 -10.54 -3.02 -30.84
C ASN A 909 -11.53 -1.86 -30.65
N LYS A 910 -11.25 -0.68 -31.22
CA LYS A 910 -12.15 0.49 -31.16
C LYS A 910 -13.48 0.19 -31.87
N LEU A 911 -13.43 -0.39 -33.08
CA LEU A 911 -14.64 -0.76 -33.82
C LEU A 911 -15.44 -1.85 -33.11
N LEU A 912 -14.76 -2.87 -32.57
CA LEU A 912 -15.38 -3.93 -31.79
C LEU A 912 -16.05 -3.37 -30.53
N HIS A 913 -15.39 -2.42 -29.84
CA HIS A 913 -15.97 -1.71 -28.69
C HIS A 913 -17.22 -0.94 -29.09
N ILE A 914 -17.17 -0.17 -30.17
CA ILE A 914 -18.34 0.57 -30.66
C ILE A 914 -19.52 -0.38 -30.90
N CYS A 915 -19.29 -1.49 -31.60
CA CYS A 915 -20.32 -2.50 -31.83
C CYS A 915 -20.89 -3.10 -30.54
N THR A 916 -20.01 -3.50 -29.63
CA THR A 916 -20.41 -4.28 -28.44
C THR A 916 -20.83 -3.41 -27.25
N THR A 917 -20.61 -2.09 -27.32
CA THR A 917 -20.90 -1.14 -26.26
C THR A 917 -21.96 -0.12 -26.63
N PHE A 918 -21.84 0.54 -27.79
CA PHE A 918 -22.73 1.65 -28.16
C PHE A 918 -23.82 1.25 -29.15
N LEU A 919 -23.60 0.22 -29.98
CA LEU A 919 -24.54 -0.19 -31.03
C LEU A 919 -25.45 -1.37 -30.64
N TYR A 920 -25.35 -1.85 -29.40
CA TYR A 920 -26.07 -3.04 -28.93
C TYR A 920 -27.17 -2.70 -27.91
N MET A 921 -28.21 -3.54 -27.88
CA MET A 921 -29.35 -3.48 -26.97
C MET A 921 -29.64 -4.84 -26.28
N GLU A 922 -29.88 -4.81 -24.96
CA GLU A 922 -30.33 -5.98 -24.19
C GLU A 922 -31.79 -6.34 -24.48
N VAL A 923 -32.06 -7.65 -24.50
CA VAL A 923 -33.42 -8.17 -24.61
C VAL A 923 -34.23 -7.71 -23.39
N GLY A 924 -35.22 -6.84 -23.60
CA GLY A 924 -36.05 -6.28 -22.53
C GLY A 924 -35.69 -4.84 -22.11
N SER A 925 -34.65 -4.24 -22.69
CA SER A 925 -34.28 -2.84 -22.45
C SER A 925 -35.04 -1.85 -23.35
N ASN A 926 -35.04 -0.57 -22.98
CA ASN A 926 -35.75 0.47 -23.74
C ASN A 926 -35.14 0.67 -25.14
N ASN A 927 -36.04 0.81 -26.11
CA ASN A 927 -35.77 0.76 -27.55
C ASN A 927 -35.20 2.09 -28.10
N TYR A 928 -33.87 2.25 -28.17
CA TYR A 928 -33.23 3.37 -28.88
C TYR A 928 -32.85 3.00 -30.32
N SER A 929 -33.15 3.87 -31.30
CA SER A 929 -33.05 3.55 -32.73
C SER A 929 -31.63 3.25 -33.21
N HIS A 930 -30.59 3.88 -32.65
CA HIS A 930 -29.19 3.58 -32.97
C HIS A 930 -28.66 2.33 -32.25
N LYS A 931 -29.22 1.94 -31.08
CA LYS A 931 -28.88 0.69 -30.38
C LYS A 931 -29.61 -0.54 -30.93
N MET A 932 -30.57 -0.36 -31.84
CA MET A 932 -31.31 -1.46 -32.48
C MET A 932 -30.50 -2.28 -33.50
N ILE A 933 -29.23 -1.92 -33.73
CA ILE A 933 -28.35 -2.58 -34.71
C ILE A 933 -28.04 -4.00 -34.26
N ILE A 934 -27.70 -4.21 -32.98
CA ILE A 934 -27.29 -5.50 -32.45
C ILE A 934 -28.12 -5.88 -31.22
N ARG A 935 -28.68 -7.09 -31.21
CA ARG A 935 -29.29 -7.70 -30.01
C ARG A 935 -28.33 -8.71 -29.42
N LYS A 936 -27.99 -8.60 -28.14
CA LYS A 936 -27.22 -9.66 -27.42
C LYS A 936 -28.11 -10.47 -26.50
N ARG A 937 -27.89 -11.78 -26.56
CA ARG A 937 -28.53 -12.79 -25.73
C ARG A 937 -27.45 -13.43 -24.87
N ASP A 938 -27.71 -13.53 -23.58
CA ASP A 938 -26.88 -14.29 -22.66
C ASP A 938 -27.18 -15.79 -22.81
N GLU A 939 -26.16 -16.59 -23.10
CA GLU A 939 -26.25 -18.05 -23.10
C GLU A 939 -25.31 -18.67 -22.05
N GLY A 940 -25.03 -17.96 -20.95
CA GLY A 940 -24.39 -18.48 -19.74
C GLY A 940 -22.86 -18.53 -19.74
N ASN A 941 -22.20 -18.73 -20.89
CA ASN A 941 -20.72 -18.60 -21.00
C ASN A 941 -20.26 -17.64 -22.10
N GLU A 942 -21.12 -17.27 -23.05
CA GLU A 942 -20.78 -16.34 -24.12
C GLU A 942 -22.03 -15.60 -24.57
N TYR A 943 -21.85 -14.36 -25.00
CA TYR A 943 -22.93 -13.55 -25.54
C TYR A 943 -23.04 -13.78 -27.04
N ILE A 944 -24.25 -14.13 -27.48
CA ILE A 944 -24.58 -14.21 -28.90
C ILE A 944 -25.22 -12.90 -29.33
N TYR A 945 -24.64 -12.30 -30.35
CA TYR A 945 -25.10 -11.05 -30.97
C TYR A 945 -25.85 -11.37 -32.25
N ILE A 946 -26.96 -10.65 -32.48
CA ILE A 946 -27.86 -10.81 -33.63
C ILE A 946 -28.04 -9.44 -34.27
N ALA A 947 -27.66 -9.29 -35.54
CA ALA A 947 -27.73 -8.02 -36.25
C ALA A 947 -28.50 -8.17 -37.58
N PRO A 948 -29.83 -7.90 -37.60
CA PRO A 948 -30.61 -8.00 -38.83
C PRO A 948 -30.15 -6.96 -39.86
N ARG A 949 -29.90 -7.38 -41.11
CA ARG A 949 -29.37 -6.51 -42.19
C ARG A 949 -30.09 -5.17 -42.35
N LEU A 950 -31.42 -5.18 -42.35
CA LEU A 950 -32.24 -3.95 -42.46
C LEU A 950 -32.04 -2.97 -41.29
N LYS A 951 -31.74 -3.47 -40.09
CA LYS A 951 -31.53 -2.63 -38.91
C LYS A 951 -30.13 -2.02 -38.88
N ILE A 952 -29.15 -2.68 -39.49
CA ILE A 952 -27.77 -2.19 -39.59
C ILE A 952 -27.75 -0.88 -40.37
N SER A 953 -28.27 -0.86 -41.60
CA SER A 953 -28.26 0.34 -42.44
C SER A 953 -29.02 1.51 -41.80
N LEU A 954 -30.23 1.26 -41.29
CA LEU A 954 -31.04 2.29 -40.64
C LEU A 954 -30.40 2.86 -39.38
N GLY A 955 -29.81 2.00 -38.54
CA GLY A 955 -29.16 2.43 -37.30
C GLY A 955 -27.93 3.30 -37.55
N LEU A 956 -27.10 2.93 -38.52
CA LEU A 956 -25.90 3.71 -38.88
C LEU A 956 -26.26 5.05 -39.52
N GLN A 957 -27.26 5.09 -40.41
CA GLN A 957 -27.79 6.35 -40.96
C GLN A 957 -28.35 7.25 -39.85
N ASN A 958 -28.96 6.66 -38.82
CA ASN A 958 -29.46 7.43 -37.68
C ASN A 958 -28.31 8.08 -36.89
N ILE A 959 -27.15 7.43 -36.73
CA ILE A 959 -25.98 8.02 -36.08
C ILE A 959 -25.49 9.25 -36.85
N ILE A 960 -25.40 9.16 -38.18
CA ILE A 960 -25.02 10.29 -39.04
C ILE A 960 -26.05 11.43 -38.93
N LYS A 961 -27.34 11.10 -38.92
CA LYS A 961 -28.42 12.08 -38.71
C LYS A 961 -28.27 12.79 -37.36
N ILE A 962 -27.97 12.05 -36.28
CA ILE A 962 -27.73 12.63 -34.95
C ILE A 962 -26.50 13.55 -35.00
N PHE A 963 -25.38 13.12 -35.60
CA PHE A 963 -24.18 13.93 -35.75
C PHE A 963 -24.48 15.27 -36.44
N ASN A 964 -25.11 15.24 -37.61
CA ASN A 964 -25.44 16.44 -38.37
C ASN A 964 -26.37 17.38 -37.60
N ASN A 965 -27.31 16.84 -36.82
CA ASN A 965 -28.21 17.63 -35.98
C ASN A 965 -27.54 18.23 -34.73
N ARG A 966 -26.44 17.65 -34.23
CA ARG A 966 -25.74 18.16 -33.03
C ARG A 966 -24.69 19.22 -33.39
N PHE A 967 -24.10 19.10 -34.56
CA PHE A 967 -23.07 20.02 -35.08
C PHE A 967 -23.60 20.84 -36.25
N GLU A 968 -24.89 21.23 -36.21
CA GLU A 968 -25.50 22.07 -37.25
C GLU A 968 -24.85 23.47 -37.28
N ASP A 969 -24.58 24.02 -36.09
CA ASP A 969 -24.15 25.41 -35.88
C ASP A 969 -22.62 25.57 -35.67
N GLY A 970 -21.82 24.51 -35.88
CA GLY A 970 -20.36 24.54 -35.74
C GLY A 970 -19.75 23.24 -35.19
N GLU A 971 -18.49 23.32 -34.75
CA GLU A 971 -17.69 22.20 -34.23
C GLU A 971 -17.88 21.92 -32.72
N ILE A 972 -18.72 22.71 -32.04
CA ILE A 972 -18.98 22.61 -30.61
C ILE A 972 -20.47 22.37 -30.38
N PHE A 973 -20.78 21.29 -29.66
CA PHE A 973 -22.10 21.04 -29.09
C PHE A 973 -22.03 21.23 -27.58
N GLU A 974 -22.86 22.11 -27.01
CA GLU A 974 -22.85 22.40 -25.57
C GLU A 974 -24.28 22.58 -25.06
N LYS A 975 -24.76 21.69 -24.17
CA LYS A 975 -26.11 21.73 -23.59
C LYS A 975 -26.21 21.11 -22.19
N PHE A 976 -27.26 21.48 -21.46
CA PHE A 976 -27.70 20.79 -20.25
C PHE A 976 -28.79 19.75 -20.61
N LEU A 977 -28.47 18.48 -20.46
CA LEU A 977 -29.31 17.35 -20.86
C LEU A 977 -30.00 16.71 -19.66
N VAL A 978 -31.20 16.15 -19.87
CA VAL A 978 -31.86 15.30 -18.86
C VAL A 978 -31.02 14.02 -18.71
N PRO A 979 -30.60 13.59 -17.50
CA PRO A 979 -29.81 12.39 -17.37
C PRO A 979 -30.51 11.15 -17.95
N PRO A 980 -29.77 10.20 -18.55
CA PRO A 980 -30.35 9.09 -19.32
C PRO A 980 -31.23 8.15 -18.48
N TYR A 981 -30.95 8.02 -17.18
CA TYR A 981 -31.72 7.21 -16.23
C TYR A 981 -33.02 7.89 -15.76
N ILE A 982 -33.26 9.16 -16.11
CA ILE A 982 -34.50 9.88 -15.80
C ILE A 982 -35.39 9.88 -17.04
N GLY A 983 -36.52 9.17 -16.97
CA GLY A 983 -37.53 9.14 -18.03
C GLY A 983 -37.06 8.54 -19.37
N ASN A 984 -35.89 7.89 -19.41
CA ASN A 984 -35.27 7.32 -20.62
C ASN A 984 -35.14 8.33 -21.77
N SER A 985 -34.66 9.55 -21.47
CA SER A 985 -34.46 10.61 -22.47
C SER A 985 -33.67 10.10 -23.68
N ILE A 986 -34.39 9.84 -24.77
CA ILE A 986 -33.81 9.28 -26.00
C ILE A 986 -32.77 10.26 -26.58
N TYR A 987 -33.09 11.55 -26.56
CA TYR A 987 -32.19 12.60 -27.02
C TYR A 987 -30.85 12.58 -26.27
N THR A 988 -30.88 12.39 -24.94
CA THR A 988 -29.66 12.34 -24.14
C THR A 988 -28.86 11.09 -24.45
N CYS A 989 -29.50 9.92 -24.46
CA CYS A 989 -28.82 8.66 -24.77
C CYS A 989 -28.15 8.73 -26.15
N GLU A 990 -28.86 9.17 -27.18
CA GLU A 990 -28.33 9.38 -28.54
C GLU A 990 -27.12 10.33 -28.56
N THR A 991 -27.17 11.41 -27.77
CA THR A 991 -26.10 12.41 -27.72
C THR A 991 -24.86 11.89 -27.00
N LEU A 992 -25.03 11.22 -25.86
CA LEU A 992 -23.93 10.64 -25.10
C LEU A 992 -23.28 9.48 -25.86
N ASP A 993 -24.06 8.58 -26.47
CA ASP A 993 -23.51 7.50 -27.28
C ASP A 993 -22.72 8.06 -28.48
N LEU A 994 -23.21 9.12 -29.13
CA LEU A 994 -22.44 9.80 -30.18
C LEU A 994 -21.12 10.38 -29.63
N ALA A 995 -21.16 11.07 -28.50
CA ALA A 995 -19.96 11.63 -27.86
C ALA A 995 -18.93 10.53 -27.56
N TYR A 996 -19.39 9.40 -27.03
CA TYR A 996 -18.55 8.26 -26.68
C TYR A 996 -17.96 7.57 -27.91
N ILE A 997 -18.73 7.43 -29.00
CA ILE A 997 -18.23 6.91 -30.28
C ILE A 997 -17.13 7.83 -30.83
N LEU A 998 -17.38 9.15 -30.87
CA LEU A 998 -16.42 10.12 -31.39
C LEU A 998 -15.13 10.15 -30.55
N GLU A 999 -15.23 10.12 -29.23
CA GLU A 999 -14.08 10.06 -28.32
C GLU A 999 -13.28 8.76 -28.48
N THR A 1000 -13.97 7.61 -28.56
CA THR A 1000 -13.32 6.30 -28.79
C THR A 1000 -12.49 6.31 -30.07
N MET A 1001 -12.99 6.99 -31.11
CA MET A 1001 -12.29 7.15 -32.39
C MET A 1001 -11.22 8.25 -32.38
N GLY A 1002 -11.14 9.09 -31.34
CA GLY A 1002 -10.26 10.25 -31.29
C GLY A 1002 -10.69 11.40 -32.20
N LEU A 1003 -11.98 11.48 -32.54
CA LEU A 1003 -12.56 12.48 -33.44
C LEU A 1003 -13.13 13.70 -32.71
N ALA A 1004 -13.48 13.56 -31.44
CA ALA A 1004 -13.95 14.64 -30.58
C ALA A 1004 -13.47 14.42 -29.14
N SER A 1005 -13.43 15.49 -28.36
CA SER A 1005 -13.34 15.43 -26.90
C SER A 1005 -14.67 15.84 -26.28
N PHE A 1006 -15.14 15.13 -25.26
CA PHE A 1006 -16.35 15.52 -24.52
C PHE A 1006 -16.09 15.86 -23.05
N ILE A 1007 -16.96 16.68 -22.45
CA ILE A 1007 -16.99 16.97 -21.01
C ILE A 1007 -18.39 16.62 -20.51
N ILE A 1008 -18.46 15.91 -19.38
CA ILE A 1008 -19.71 15.67 -18.64
C ILE A 1008 -19.52 16.21 -17.23
N ASN A 1009 -20.51 16.93 -16.72
CA ASN A 1009 -20.53 17.42 -15.33
C ASN A 1009 -21.93 17.31 -14.71
N GLY A 1010 -22.00 17.14 -13.39
CA GLY A 1010 -23.27 16.98 -12.66
C GLY A 1010 -23.88 15.58 -12.79
N GLY A 1011 -23.08 14.56 -13.09
CA GLY A 1011 -23.50 13.17 -13.27
C GLY A 1011 -23.83 12.42 -11.97
N HIS A 1012 -24.35 11.20 -12.11
CA HIS A 1012 -24.72 10.36 -10.97
C HIS A 1012 -23.49 9.70 -10.31
N MET A 1013 -22.37 9.54 -11.02
CA MET A 1013 -21.19 8.90 -10.44
C MET A 1013 -20.41 9.83 -9.53
N GLN A 1014 -19.56 9.27 -8.67
CA GLN A 1014 -18.70 10.03 -7.76
C GLN A 1014 -17.65 10.85 -8.51
N TYR A 1015 -17.14 11.90 -7.88
CA TYR A 1015 -15.99 12.63 -8.39
C TYR A 1015 -14.70 12.04 -7.84
N VAL A 1016 -13.64 12.17 -8.62
CA VAL A 1016 -12.28 11.81 -8.26
C VAL A 1016 -11.37 12.99 -8.52
N ASN A 1017 -10.51 13.28 -7.55
CA ASN A 1017 -9.55 14.36 -7.66
C ASN A 1017 -8.25 13.80 -8.24
N ILE A 1018 -7.84 14.32 -9.39
CA ILE A 1018 -6.67 13.85 -10.13
C ILE A 1018 -5.64 14.96 -10.21
N VAL A 1019 -4.42 14.63 -9.81
CA VAL A 1019 -3.25 15.49 -9.93
C VAL A 1019 -2.33 14.93 -10.99
N VAL A 1020 -2.00 15.74 -11.99
CA VAL A 1020 -0.99 15.44 -13.01
C VAL A 1020 0.21 16.34 -12.79
N ASN A 1021 1.36 15.72 -12.52
CA ASN A 1021 2.63 16.39 -12.27
C ASN A 1021 3.48 16.55 -13.55
N SER A 1022 3.17 15.80 -14.63
CA SER A 1022 3.80 15.96 -15.94
C SER A 1022 2.86 15.49 -17.04
N VAL A 1023 2.33 16.43 -17.82
CA VAL A 1023 1.39 16.16 -18.91
C VAL A 1023 2.09 15.53 -20.12
N ASP A 1024 3.32 15.94 -20.43
CA ASP A 1024 4.10 15.39 -21.56
C ASP A 1024 4.34 13.89 -21.41
N LYS A 1025 4.49 13.40 -20.16
CA LYS A 1025 4.63 11.98 -19.87
C LYS A 1025 3.33 11.20 -20.00
N LEU A 1026 2.17 11.87 -20.04
CA LEU A 1026 0.88 11.25 -20.38
C LEU A 1026 0.67 11.12 -21.89
N ALA A 1027 1.36 11.94 -22.69
CA ALA A 1027 1.28 11.93 -24.15
C ALA A 1027 1.97 10.69 -24.74
N THR A 1028 1.48 9.50 -24.42
CA THR A 1028 2.04 8.23 -24.87
C THR A 1028 1.13 7.58 -25.89
N ALA A 1029 1.37 7.89 -27.17
CA ALA A 1029 0.71 7.23 -28.30
C ALA A 1029 0.83 5.68 -28.25
N TYR A 1030 1.78 5.14 -27.48
CA TYR A 1030 2.02 3.72 -27.27
C TYR A 1030 1.95 3.30 -25.79
N TYR A 1031 1.00 3.84 -25.02
CA TYR A 1031 0.80 3.40 -23.64
C TYR A 1031 0.58 1.88 -23.55
N LYS A 1032 1.48 1.22 -22.83
CA LYS A 1032 1.47 -0.22 -22.52
C LYS A 1032 1.64 -0.38 -21.01
N ASN A 1033 0.63 -0.87 -20.30
CA ASN A 1033 0.66 -1.03 -18.85
C ASN A 1033 1.33 -2.37 -18.54
N GLN A 1034 2.51 -2.32 -17.93
CA GLN A 1034 3.31 -3.51 -17.64
C GLN A 1034 2.68 -4.33 -16.50
N LEU A 1035 2.13 -3.66 -15.48
CA LEU A 1035 1.45 -4.33 -14.37
C LEU A 1035 0.30 -5.23 -14.86
N LEU A 1036 -0.51 -4.76 -15.82
CA LEU A 1036 -1.59 -5.53 -16.42
C LEU A 1036 -1.09 -6.74 -17.21
N MET A 1037 0.10 -6.65 -17.83
CA MET A 1037 0.69 -7.79 -18.54
C MET A 1037 1.25 -8.83 -17.58
N ASP A 1038 1.97 -8.37 -16.56
CA ASP A 1038 2.50 -9.23 -15.51
C ASP A 1038 1.32 -9.98 -14.84
N MET A 1039 0.17 -9.31 -14.62
CA MET A 1039 -1.11 -9.89 -14.16
C MET A 1039 -1.62 -11.05 -15.01
N ARG A 1040 -1.58 -10.93 -16.34
CA ARG A 1040 -2.04 -11.99 -17.24
C ARG A 1040 -1.11 -13.20 -17.21
N THR A 1041 0.21 -12.96 -17.23
CA THR A 1041 1.19 -14.05 -17.15
C THR A 1041 1.04 -14.83 -15.84
N ARG A 1042 0.87 -14.12 -14.72
CA ARG A 1042 0.66 -14.74 -13.41
C ARG A 1042 -0.63 -15.56 -13.37
N ASP A 1043 -1.71 -15.07 -13.98
CA ASP A 1043 -2.98 -15.80 -14.05
C ASP A 1043 -2.86 -17.14 -14.78
N ASP A 1044 -2.15 -17.16 -15.90
CA ASP A 1044 -1.90 -18.38 -16.66
C ASP A 1044 -1.07 -19.37 -15.85
N ASN A 1045 -0.11 -18.86 -15.06
CA ASN A 1045 0.70 -19.69 -14.17
C ASN A 1045 -0.11 -20.22 -12.97
N GLU A 1046 -1.03 -19.45 -12.39
CA GLU A 1046 -1.97 -19.96 -11.36
C GLU A 1046 -2.85 -21.10 -11.90
N ILE A 1047 -3.33 -20.98 -13.14
CA ILE A 1047 -4.14 -22.02 -13.77
C ILE A 1047 -3.34 -23.31 -13.89
N LYS A 1048 -2.07 -23.23 -14.31
CA LYS A 1048 -1.16 -24.39 -14.35
C LYS A 1048 -0.94 -25.00 -12.96
N ILE A 1049 -0.80 -24.18 -11.92
CA ILE A 1049 -0.69 -24.66 -10.54
C ILE A 1049 -1.95 -25.44 -10.14
N VAL A 1050 -3.14 -24.91 -10.42
CA VAL A 1050 -4.42 -25.59 -10.11
C VAL A 1050 -4.55 -26.88 -10.93
N GLU A 1051 -4.13 -26.88 -12.19
CA GLU A 1051 -4.12 -28.09 -13.02
C GLU A 1051 -3.20 -29.17 -12.44
N ARG A 1052 -1.98 -28.81 -12.03
CA ARG A 1052 -1.06 -29.71 -11.33
C ARG A 1052 -1.66 -30.18 -9.99
N PHE A 1053 -2.30 -29.30 -9.23
CA PHE A 1053 -3.01 -29.64 -7.99
C PHE A 1053 -4.13 -30.66 -8.21
N ILE A 1054 -4.92 -30.52 -9.27
CA ILE A 1054 -5.98 -31.48 -9.61
C ILE A 1054 -5.38 -32.84 -9.97
N ASN A 1055 -4.27 -32.83 -10.71
CA ASN A 1055 -3.64 -34.03 -11.25
C ASN A 1055 -2.64 -34.72 -10.31
N THR A 1056 -2.21 -34.07 -9.22
CA THR A 1056 -1.18 -34.64 -8.34
C THR A 1056 -1.71 -35.79 -7.48
N ASP A 1057 -0.87 -36.81 -7.30
CA ASP A 1057 -1.05 -37.90 -6.32
C ASP A 1057 -0.53 -37.51 -4.92
N LYS A 1058 0.15 -36.36 -4.79
CA LYS A 1058 0.57 -35.81 -3.50
C LYS A 1058 -0.65 -35.51 -2.64
N ASN A 1059 -0.50 -35.61 -1.31
CA ASN A 1059 -1.51 -35.14 -0.38
C ASN A 1059 -1.90 -33.68 -0.71
N LYS A 1060 -3.21 -33.43 -0.89
CA LYS A 1060 -3.71 -32.15 -1.36
C LYS A 1060 -3.37 -30.99 -0.41
N TRP A 1061 -3.36 -31.23 0.90
CA TRP A 1061 -2.95 -30.21 1.87
C TRP A 1061 -1.47 -29.88 1.80
N ASP A 1062 -0.61 -30.87 1.57
CA ASP A 1062 0.83 -30.63 1.44
C ASP A 1062 1.13 -29.83 0.17
N TYR A 1063 0.36 -30.03 -0.90
CA TYR A 1063 0.46 -29.22 -2.11
C TYR A 1063 0.01 -27.77 -1.88
N ILE A 1064 -1.10 -27.58 -1.15
CA ILE A 1064 -1.59 -26.24 -0.76
C ILE A 1064 -0.55 -25.54 0.11
N GLU A 1065 0.05 -26.25 1.07
CA GLU A 1065 1.10 -25.71 1.94
C GLU A 1065 2.32 -25.27 1.12
N ASP A 1066 2.82 -26.11 0.20
CA ASP A 1066 3.93 -25.73 -0.69
C ASP A 1066 3.61 -24.51 -1.57
N TYR A 1067 2.36 -24.39 -2.03
CA TYR A 1067 1.91 -23.21 -2.79
C TYR A 1067 2.05 -21.94 -1.96
N PHE A 1068 1.57 -21.97 -0.72
CA PHE A 1068 1.60 -20.83 0.18
C PHE A 1068 3.00 -20.47 0.68
N LEU A 1069 3.90 -21.45 0.76
CA LEU A 1069 5.32 -21.24 1.10
C LEU A 1069 6.21 -20.94 -0.12
N GLY A 1070 5.62 -20.77 -1.32
CA GLY A 1070 6.37 -20.40 -2.53
C GLY A 1070 7.32 -21.49 -3.04
N ARG A 1071 7.08 -22.75 -2.70
CA ARG A 1071 7.97 -23.89 -3.00
C ARG A 1071 7.61 -24.66 -4.26
N LEU A 1072 6.51 -24.30 -4.91
CA LEU A 1072 6.13 -24.91 -6.19
C LEU A 1072 7.01 -24.32 -7.31
N ASN A 1073 7.90 -25.13 -7.86
CA ASN A 1073 8.62 -24.79 -9.09
C ASN A 1073 7.65 -24.87 -10.27
N ILE A 1074 7.45 -23.76 -10.99
CA ILE A 1074 6.62 -23.72 -12.21
C ILE A 1074 7.42 -24.13 -13.44
#